data_AF-A0A3B8J1T1-F1
#
_entry.id   AF-A0A3B8J1T1-F1
#
_cell.length_a   1.000
_cell.length_b   1.000
_cell.length_c   1.000
_cell.angle_alpha   90.00
_cell.angle_beta   90.00
_cell.angle_gamma   90.00
#
_symmetry.space_group_name_H-M   'P 1'
#
loop_
_entity.id
_entity.type
_entity.pdbx_description
1 polymer ?
#
loop_
_entity_poly.entity_id
_entity_poly.type
_entity_poly.pdbx_seq_one_letter_code
_entity_poly.pdbx_strand_id
1 'polypeptide(L)'
;MAKSLKLAFAMGGGVSCGTFSGAALTEVIKQAIVYARPRKPGKNEFEEEPYDRVIVDVFAGASAGTMSLGIMLRGLVEPIPLTDTPFSTSAEERLKAQFNNAYDQLPDDKKKDLIYAQQLQDVQHVIWTQEINLDTLVPSKNPKPDEKGLLRSEAVYDIAKKYFKTTPTPGKKRILADRVLFGGSISNLTGINYDARRRLNIRPKEIKGDFDDAIVEALNSGLVSTSHRELRIFDIKFEGTFENDGLDEPKQWCRFDSRVQKSTPQEDGYHVDNIYSSQAWGQIVGTSVASGAFPFGFAPVPLTRRAHEFGNHWPEELRDQPDHIFTYVDGGTFLNEPIREAFRLASYLDSQEADPDTFDRRVIFVDPIVSPVEGEFKVPFWEDFSEGGKFLNLPNRYDIHAATPRSSVISAAGSILGAFWNQAQVKPADTVIDTRKSFYLRSFITKALSKIEPESISVEDLRKVYAACEDHATELWEHQKLPSTAKFERLLQLWIKTKKYSSQLTVEHIAPFKTWVKGTSQDKPEHYHAWYLLLVNILAEVNMKLLGKDNQAFLLPIAPLRRNQGKLTLAPLPGAALAGFAGFGSYAAGVFEVEFAKQAAIDMMRELWLIPQDVPDYKYWEVFADTDGCRELAQKVGNRTGDLPKDFVFFDDINQDEEWLDGMNRLLDRIVNILSVNSDHFGFQFLKLINGYRSIAWFLRRLDLGQKFEFRIKVKEKSRLELDGRGVLNDLKPIEIDGEHFLISFNGAEIIKIKNEEKLLWSGYHLREKDELQVLPIRKDQLLNPFDIAYANLELPSLSDFKKAKQMGNPVFTYDLTAQGKQGKNDPPLPASKWILKNMITPIEESLF
;
A
#
# COMPACT_ATOMS: atom_id res chain seq x y z
N MET A 1 -24.92 20.02 -23.08
CA MET A 1 -25.67 19.71 -21.84
C MET A 1 -24.72 19.89 -20.68
N ALA A 2 -25.23 20.28 -19.51
CA ALA A 2 -24.41 20.39 -18.32
C ALA A 2 -23.83 19.01 -17.95
N LYS A 3 -22.50 18.90 -17.84
CA LYS A 3 -21.79 17.64 -17.61
C LYS A 3 -21.11 17.64 -16.26
N SER A 4 -21.34 16.58 -15.47
CA SER A 4 -20.74 16.42 -14.15
C SER A 4 -19.49 15.53 -14.19
N LEU A 5 -18.51 15.80 -13.33
CA LEU A 5 -17.38 14.89 -13.11
C LEU A 5 -17.64 14.07 -11.85
N LYS A 6 -17.79 12.74 -12.01
CA LYS A 6 -17.93 11.80 -10.89
C LYS A 6 -16.59 11.17 -10.53
N LEU A 7 -16.22 11.26 -9.26
CA LEU A 7 -14.97 10.77 -8.70
C LEU A 7 -15.23 9.55 -7.81
N ALA A 8 -14.49 8.48 -8.08
CA ALA A 8 -14.37 7.32 -7.22
C ALA A 8 -12.95 7.29 -6.63
N PHE A 9 -12.84 7.16 -5.31
CA PHE A 9 -11.55 7.14 -4.64
C PHE A 9 -11.14 5.71 -4.28
N ALA A 10 -9.96 5.32 -4.75
CA ALA A 10 -9.29 4.06 -4.45
C ALA A 10 -8.01 4.34 -3.66
N MET A 11 -7.79 3.59 -2.58
CA MET A 11 -6.64 3.83 -1.71
C MET A 11 -5.98 2.54 -1.24
N GLY A 12 -4.72 2.36 -1.64
CA GLY A 12 -3.86 1.27 -1.20
C GLY A 12 -3.28 1.51 0.19
N GLY A 13 -2.88 0.42 0.83
CA GLY A 13 -2.32 0.47 2.18
C GLY A 13 -0.81 0.67 2.25
N GLY A 14 -0.42 1.68 3.01
CA GLY A 14 0.89 1.84 3.66
C GLY A 14 0.62 2.51 5.00
N VAL A 15 1.11 1.92 6.10
CA VAL A 15 0.69 2.21 7.50
C VAL A 15 0.79 3.70 7.89
N SER A 16 1.59 4.47 7.17
CA SER A 16 2.15 5.74 7.61
C SER A 16 1.99 6.88 6.61
N CYS A 17 1.14 6.70 5.61
CA CYS A 17 1.05 7.62 4.47
C CYS A 17 -0.28 8.38 4.39
N GLY A 18 -0.98 8.53 5.51
CA GLY A 18 -2.25 9.27 5.56
C GLY A 18 -2.10 10.76 5.24
N THR A 19 -0.96 11.35 5.62
CA THR A 19 -0.47 12.70 5.26
C THR A 19 -0.48 12.92 3.74
N PHE A 20 0.27 12.13 2.99
CA PHE A 20 0.35 12.22 1.52
C PHE A 20 -1.02 11.92 0.90
N SER A 21 -1.70 10.88 1.39
CA SER A 21 -2.93 10.40 0.79
C SER A 21 -4.11 11.36 0.96
N GLY A 22 -4.36 11.82 2.19
CA GLY A 22 -5.42 12.78 2.48
C GLY A 22 -5.21 14.10 1.75
N ALA A 23 -3.97 14.56 1.66
CA ALA A 23 -3.60 15.77 0.91
C ALA A 23 -3.83 15.61 -0.60
N ALA A 24 -3.36 14.52 -1.21
CA ALA A 24 -3.54 14.26 -2.64
C ALA A 24 -5.03 14.21 -3.03
N LEU A 25 -5.84 13.46 -2.28
CA LEU A 25 -7.27 13.30 -2.58
C LEU A 25 -8.05 14.62 -2.51
N THR A 26 -7.80 15.39 -1.46
CA THR A 26 -8.47 16.69 -1.28
C THR A 26 -7.98 17.70 -2.31
N GLU A 27 -6.69 17.65 -2.68
CA GLU A 27 -6.15 18.48 -3.76
C GLU A 27 -6.81 18.15 -5.11
N VAL A 28 -7.03 16.87 -5.42
CA VAL A 28 -7.75 16.47 -6.64
C VAL A 28 -9.13 17.10 -6.72
N ILE A 29 -9.88 17.13 -5.61
CA ILE A 29 -11.21 17.75 -5.57
C ILE A 29 -11.08 19.25 -5.87
N LYS A 30 -10.16 19.96 -5.20
CA LYS A 30 -9.96 21.40 -5.41
C LYS A 30 -9.59 21.70 -6.86
N GLN A 31 -8.56 21.03 -7.40
CA GLN A 31 -8.12 21.21 -8.78
C GLN A 31 -9.21 20.86 -9.78
N ALA A 32 -10.04 19.85 -9.49
CA ALA A 32 -11.16 19.49 -10.36
C ALA A 32 -12.25 20.56 -10.38
N ILE A 33 -12.58 21.15 -9.23
CA ILE A 33 -13.58 22.24 -9.15
C ILE A 33 -13.13 23.45 -9.97
N VAL A 34 -11.84 23.80 -9.89
CA VAL A 34 -11.31 25.00 -10.54
C VAL A 34 -11.04 24.77 -12.04
N TYR A 35 -10.40 23.66 -12.39
CA TYR A 35 -9.76 23.51 -13.71
C TYR A 35 -10.24 22.32 -14.53
N ALA A 36 -10.97 21.35 -13.99
CA ALA A 36 -11.29 20.15 -14.76
C ALA A 36 -12.28 20.45 -15.90
N ARG A 37 -11.97 19.88 -17.07
CA ARG A 37 -12.77 20.02 -18.29
C ARG A 37 -12.98 18.67 -18.96
N PRO A 38 -14.12 18.45 -19.64
CA PRO A 38 -14.30 17.30 -20.51
C PRO A 38 -13.25 17.30 -21.62
N ARG A 39 -12.81 16.11 -22.03
CA ARG A 39 -11.88 15.95 -23.16
C ARG A 39 -12.66 15.74 -24.44
N LYS A 40 -12.28 16.44 -25.51
CA LYS A 40 -12.87 16.22 -26.84
C LYS A 40 -12.52 14.80 -27.33
N PRO A 41 -13.51 13.96 -27.68
CA PRO A 41 -13.25 12.61 -28.16
C PRO A 41 -12.29 12.60 -29.35
N GLY A 42 -11.25 11.75 -29.29
CA GLY A 42 -10.28 11.58 -30.38
C GLY A 42 -9.30 12.75 -30.58
N LYS A 43 -9.32 13.77 -29.72
CA LYS A 43 -8.39 14.92 -29.78
C LYS A 43 -7.58 15.06 -28.48
N ASN A 44 -6.41 15.70 -28.59
CA ASN A 44 -5.63 16.16 -27.45
C ASN A 44 -6.05 17.59 -27.07
N GLU A 45 -7.36 17.80 -26.91
CA GLU A 45 -7.96 19.10 -26.64
C GLU A 45 -9.07 18.96 -25.60
N PHE A 46 -9.28 20.00 -24.81
CA PHE A 46 -10.41 20.12 -23.89
C PHE A 46 -11.64 20.71 -24.59
N GLU A 47 -12.81 20.41 -24.06
CA GLU A 47 -14.00 21.23 -24.28
C GLU A 47 -13.79 22.63 -23.70
N GLU A 48 -14.49 23.61 -24.27
CA GLU A 48 -14.34 25.01 -23.84
C GLU A 48 -14.90 25.22 -22.43
N GLU A 49 -16.02 24.57 -22.13
CA GLU A 49 -16.69 24.67 -20.84
C GLU A 49 -16.11 23.67 -19.81
N PRO A 50 -15.87 24.10 -18.55
CA PRO A 50 -15.52 23.19 -17.47
C PRO A 50 -16.71 22.33 -17.04
N TYR A 51 -16.46 21.27 -16.28
CA TYR A 51 -17.55 20.49 -15.68
C TYR A 51 -18.38 21.38 -14.76
N ASP A 52 -19.71 21.22 -14.78
CA ASP A 52 -20.59 22.05 -13.95
C ASP A 52 -20.45 21.70 -12.47
N ARG A 53 -20.33 20.41 -12.16
CA ARG A 53 -20.22 19.88 -10.81
C ARG A 53 -19.18 18.79 -10.71
N VAL A 54 -18.51 18.75 -9.55
CA VAL A 54 -17.64 17.64 -9.14
C VAL A 54 -18.37 16.88 -8.04
N ILE A 55 -18.56 15.59 -8.24
CA ILE A 55 -19.35 14.73 -7.36
C ILE A 55 -18.49 13.55 -6.91
N VAL A 56 -18.53 13.24 -5.61
CA VAL A 56 -17.88 12.05 -5.04
C VAL A 56 -18.95 11.07 -4.57
N ASP A 57 -18.89 9.83 -5.05
CA ASP A 57 -19.91 8.81 -4.79
C ASP A 57 -19.34 7.42 -4.39
N VAL A 58 -18.03 7.20 -4.54
CA VAL A 58 -17.41 5.89 -4.23
C VAL A 58 -16.10 6.06 -3.46
N PHE A 59 -15.94 5.24 -2.43
CA PHE A 59 -14.75 5.13 -1.60
C PHE A 59 -14.38 3.65 -1.49
N ALA A 60 -13.14 3.27 -1.79
CA ALA A 60 -12.63 1.92 -1.59
C ALA A 60 -11.21 1.98 -1.02
N GLY A 61 -11.02 1.48 0.19
CA GLY A 61 -9.75 1.56 0.91
C GLY A 61 -9.25 0.23 1.46
N ALA A 62 -7.94 0.16 1.67
CA ALA A 62 -7.26 -0.83 2.51
C ALA A 62 -6.25 -0.12 3.45
N SER A 63 -5.98 -0.70 4.62
CA SER A 63 -5.04 -0.13 5.62
C SER A 63 -5.39 1.31 6.03
N ALA A 64 -4.38 2.15 6.27
CA ALA A 64 -4.50 3.58 6.52
C ALA A 64 -5.28 4.33 5.42
N GLY A 65 -5.40 3.75 4.22
CA GLY A 65 -6.23 4.27 3.15
C GLY A 65 -7.71 4.30 3.52
N THR A 66 -8.24 3.26 4.16
CA THR A 66 -9.62 3.24 4.65
C THR A 66 -9.86 4.29 5.72
N MET A 67 -8.88 4.53 6.62
CA MET A 67 -8.96 5.59 7.62
C MET A 67 -9.03 6.98 6.97
N SER A 68 -8.16 7.24 6.01
CA SER A 68 -8.13 8.50 5.25
C SER A 68 -9.46 8.73 4.53
N LEU A 69 -10.00 7.70 3.88
CA LEU A 69 -11.31 7.77 3.21
C LEU A 69 -12.47 7.93 4.20
N GLY A 70 -12.39 7.35 5.40
CA GLY A 70 -13.38 7.51 6.46
C GLY A 70 -13.45 8.95 6.99
N ILE A 71 -12.29 9.57 7.21
CA ILE A 71 -12.17 11.01 7.54
C ILE A 71 -12.76 11.84 6.41
N MET A 72 -12.42 11.50 5.16
CA MET A 72 -12.91 12.19 3.97
C MET A 72 -14.43 12.12 3.85
N LEU A 73 -15.02 10.93 4.00
CA LEU A 73 -16.46 10.74 4.01
C LEU A 73 -17.11 11.61 5.07
N ARG A 74 -16.62 11.59 6.33
CA ARG A 74 -17.20 12.39 7.42
C ARG A 74 -17.14 13.89 7.15
N GLY A 75 -16.00 14.40 6.66
CA GLY A 75 -15.84 15.82 6.39
C GLY A 75 -16.61 16.31 5.16
N LEU A 76 -16.90 15.45 4.18
CA LEU A 76 -17.75 15.82 3.04
C LEU A 76 -19.26 15.78 3.35
N VAL A 77 -19.68 15.05 4.39
CA VAL A 77 -21.08 15.06 4.86
C VAL A 77 -21.41 16.38 5.54
N GLU A 78 -20.55 16.83 6.44
CA GLU A 78 -20.65 18.12 7.12
C GLU A 78 -19.24 18.62 7.47
N PRO A 79 -18.92 19.92 7.23
CA PRO A 79 -17.59 20.43 7.53
C PRO A 79 -17.34 20.32 9.02
N ILE A 80 -16.18 19.76 9.38
CA ILE A 80 -15.80 19.62 10.77
C ILE A 80 -15.13 20.93 11.21
N PRO A 81 -15.71 21.67 12.17
CA PRO A 81 -15.07 22.87 12.67
C PRO A 81 -13.78 22.50 13.38
N LEU A 82 -12.74 23.25 13.06
CA LEU A 82 -11.41 23.11 13.62
C LEU A 82 -11.19 24.24 14.64
N THR A 83 -11.04 23.90 15.92
CA THR A 83 -10.69 24.82 17.01
C THR A 83 -9.21 24.69 17.33
N ASP A 84 -8.52 25.80 17.60
CA ASP A 84 -7.09 25.83 17.98
C ASP A 84 -6.17 25.12 16.97
N THR A 85 -6.19 25.58 15.72
CA THR A 85 -5.43 24.97 14.60
C THR A 85 -4.32 25.89 14.11
N PRO A 86 -3.28 25.36 13.41
CA PRO A 86 -2.18 26.20 12.89
C PRO A 86 -2.63 27.17 11.79
N PHE A 87 -3.87 27.04 11.32
CA PHE A 87 -4.41 27.83 10.23
C PHE A 87 -4.81 29.21 10.75
N SER A 88 -3.85 30.14 10.74
CA SER A 88 -4.04 31.54 11.17
C SER A 88 -4.90 32.37 10.22
N THR A 89 -4.99 31.97 8.95
CA THR A 89 -5.81 32.60 7.91
C THR A 89 -7.12 31.87 7.68
N SER A 90 -8.08 32.49 7.00
CA SER A 90 -9.30 31.80 6.58
C SER A 90 -9.03 30.83 5.42
N ALA A 91 -9.88 29.80 5.27
CA ALA A 91 -9.80 28.89 4.12
C ALA A 91 -9.94 29.64 2.78
N GLU A 92 -10.76 30.68 2.73
CA GLU A 92 -10.94 31.53 1.54
C GLU A 92 -9.66 32.28 1.17
N GLU A 93 -8.96 32.88 2.14
CA GLU A 93 -7.70 33.59 1.87
C GLU A 93 -6.61 32.65 1.35
N ARG A 94 -6.49 31.44 1.92
CA ARG A 94 -5.58 30.40 1.40
C ARG A 94 -5.92 30.00 -0.02
N LEU A 95 -7.20 29.85 -0.33
CA LEU A 95 -7.64 29.52 -1.69
C LEU A 95 -7.36 30.66 -2.68
N LYS A 96 -7.56 31.92 -2.28
CA LYS A 96 -7.17 33.09 -3.10
C LYS A 96 -5.66 33.12 -3.33
N ALA A 97 -4.86 32.82 -2.31
CA ALA A 97 -3.41 32.73 -2.46
C ALA A 97 -3.00 31.59 -3.41
N GLN A 98 -3.65 30.43 -3.31
CA GLN A 98 -3.33 29.25 -4.13
C GLN A 98 -3.78 29.41 -5.60
N PHE A 99 -5.01 29.87 -5.83
CA PHE A 99 -5.63 29.88 -7.17
C PHE A 99 -5.64 31.27 -7.83
N ASN A 100 -5.30 32.32 -7.09
CA ASN A 100 -5.21 33.70 -7.59
C ASN A 100 -6.46 34.10 -8.41
N ASN A 101 -6.29 34.72 -9.58
CA ASN A 101 -7.37 35.12 -10.48
C ASN A 101 -8.39 34.01 -10.82
N ALA A 102 -7.97 32.73 -10.81
CA ALA A 102 -8.89 31.64 -11.09
C ALA A 102 -9.97 31.50 -10.01
N TYR A 103 -9.65 31.81 -8.74
CA TYR A 103 -10.64 31.79 -7.66
C TYR A 103 -11.75 32.83 -7.90
N ASP A 104 -11.37 34.06 -8.25
CA ASP A 104 -12.33 35.16 -8.37
C ASP A 104 -13.30 34.97 -9.53
N GLN A 105 -12.87 34.28 -10.59
CA GLN A 105 -13.65 33.94 -11.77
C GLN A 105 -14.66 32.79 -11.54
N LEU A 106 -14.56 32.06 -10.42
CA LEU A 106 -15.49 30.95 -10.16
C LEU A 106 -16.89 31.46 -9.78
N PRO A 107 -17.95 30.75 -10.22
CA PRO A 107 -19.29 30.93 -9.68
C PRO A 107 -19.35 30.71 -8.16
N ASP A 108 -20.26 31.41 -7.48
CA ASP A 108 -20.39 31.37 -6.02
C ASP A 108 -20.58 29.96 -5.46
N ASP A 109 -21.33 29.11 -6.16
CA ASP A 109 -21.54 27.73 -5.71
C ASP A 109 -20.26 26.88 -5.80
N LYS A 110 -19.44 27.09 -6.82
CA LYS A 110 -18.11 26.46 -6.92
C LYS A 110 -17.13 27.00 -5.89
N LYS A 111 -17.20 28.30 -5.56
CA LYS A 111 -16.41 28.89 -4.46
C LYS A 111 -16.74 28.23 -3.13
N LYS A 112 -18.02 27.99 -2.83
CA LYS A 112 -18.46 27.27 -1.63
C LYS A 112 -17.97 25.83 -1.61
N ASP A 113 -18.05 25.12 -2.74
CA ASP A 113 -17.54 23.75 -2.86
C ASP A 113 -16.02 23.71 -2.64
N LEU A 114 -15.29 24.69 -3.19
CA LEU A 114 -13.84 24.81 -3.04
C LEU A 114 -13.44 25.09 -1.59
N ILE A 115 -14.14 26.01 -0.91
CA ILE A 115 -13.95 26.25 0.54
C ILE A 115 -14.18 24.97 1.33
N TYR A 116 -15.21 24.21 0.96
CA TYR A 116 -15.54 22.97 1.66
C TYR A 116 -14.46 21.90 1.47
N ALA A 117 -13.92 21.77 0.26
CA ALA A 117 -12.78 20.90 -0.02
C ALA A 117 -11.51 21.35 0.73
N GLN A 118 -11.27 22.66 0.88
CA GLN A 118 -10.15 23.18 1.66
C GLN A 118 -10.29 22.85 3.15
N GLN A 119 -11.48 23.05 3.74
CA GLN A 119 -11.73 22.70 5.14
C GLN A 119 -11.51 21.21 5.40
N LEU A 120 -11.85 20.35 4.45
CA LEU A 120 -11.55 18.92 4.54
C LEU A 120 -10.05 18.61 4.46
N GLN A 121 -9.31 19.30 3.58
CA GLN A 121 -7.84 19.20 3.53
C GLN A 121 -7.21 19.63 4.86
N ASP A 122 -7.74 20.69 5.47
CA ASP A 122 -7.28 21.20 6.77
C ASP A 122 -7.51 20.16 7.89
N VAL A 123 -8.66 19.46 7.88
CA VAL A 123 -8.95 18.37 8.83
C VAL A 123 -8.00 17.19 8.65
N GLN A 124 -7.79 16.75 7.39
CA GLN A 124 -6.83 15.68 7.09
C GLN A 124 -5.43 16.07 7.54
N HIS A 125 -5.02 17.32 7.28
CA HIS A 125 -3.73 17.84 7.70
C HIS A 125 -3.58 17.73 9.23
N VAL A 126 -4.51 18.31 10.01
CA VAL A 126 -4.41 18.29 11.48
C VAL A 126 -4.36 16.86 12.02
N ILE A 127 -5.24 15.98 11.55
CA ILE A 127 -5.25 14.59 12.03
C ILE A 127 -3.92 13.89 11.73
N TRP A 128 -3.42 13.99 10.49
CA TRP A 128 -2.27 13.21 10.05
C TRP A 128 -0.91 13.81 10.41
N THR A 129 -0.79 15.14 10.54
CA THR A 129 0.49 15.79 10.85
C THR A 129 0.64 16.14 12.33
N GLN A 130 -0.46 16.34 13.07
CA GLN A 130 -0.42 16.82 14.45
C GLN A 130 -0.97 15.84 15.46
N GLU A 131 -2.05 15.12 15.16
CA GLU A 131 -2.67 14.25 16.16
C GLU A 131 -2.16 12.80 16.13
N ILE A 132 -1.85 12.30 14.94
CA ILE A 132 -1.22 10.98 14.74
C ILE A 132 0.29 11.20 14.63
N ASN A 133 1.00 11.16 15.76
CA ASN A 133 2.45 11.34 15.84
C ASN A 133 3.07 10.39 16.87
N LEU A 134 4.41 10.33 16.97
CA LEU A 134 5.09 9.45 17.91
C LEU A 134 4.83 9.78 19.38
N ASP A 135 4.55 11.04 19.75
CA ASP A 135 4.19 11.43 21.12
C ASP A 135 2.83 10.88 21.54
N THR A 136 1.86 10.87 20.62
CA THR A 136 0.51 10.36 20.90
C THR A 136 0.43 8.84 20.82
N LEU A 137 1.14 8.23 19.86
CA LEU A 137 1.17 6.79 19.63
C LEU A 137 2.09 6.05 20.60
N VAL A 138 3.18 6.69 21.05
CA VAL A 138 4.16 6.12 21.98
C VAL A 138 4.50 7.15 23.08
N PRO A 139 3.58 7.38 24.03
CA PRO A 139 3.77 8.39 25.05
C PRO A 139 4.95 8.07 25.99
N SER A 140 5.58 9.10 26.55
CA SER A 140 6.76 9.00 27.43
C SER A 140 6.55 8.30 28.78
N LYS A 141 5.31 7.96 29.13
CA LYS A 141 5.00 7.20 30.35
C LYS A 141 5.04 5.72 30.06
N ASN A 142 5.47 4.91 31.04
CA ASN A 142 5.45 3.45 30.93
C ASN A 142 4.11 2.96 30.34
N PRO A 143 4.15 2.07 29.34
CA PRO A 143 2.93 1.54 28.73
C PRO A 143 2.05 0.96 29.82
N LYS A 144 0.74 1.14 29.69
CA LYS A 144 -0.16 0.53 30.65
C LYS A 144 -0.07 -1.00 30.51
N PRO A 145 -0.15 -1.79 31.60
CA PRO A 145 -0.03 -3.24 31.53
C PRO A 145 -1.02 -3.94 30.59
N ASP A 146 -2.11 -3.28 30.21
CA ASP A 146 -3.19 -3.76 29.34
C ASP A 146 -3.01 -3.37 27.85
N GLU A 147 -1.95 -2.67 27.48
CA GLU A 147 -1.69 -2.25 26.10
C GLU A 147 -1.18 -3.42 25.25
N LYS A 148 -1.99 -3.86 24.27
CA LYS A 148 -1.76 -5.12 23.51
C LYS A 148 -0.99 -4.94 22.18
N GLY A 149 -0.58 -3.72 21.83
CA GLY A 149 0.18 -3.40 20.62
C GLY A 149 1.45 -2.60 20.90
N LEU A 150 2.28 -2.36 19.88
CA LEU A 150 3.45 -1.48 19.94
C LEU A 150 3.07 0.01 19.98
N LEU A 151 1.93 0.35 19.40
CA LEU A 151 1.37 1.69 19.37
C LEU A 151 0.09 1.72 20.20
N ARG A 152 -0.22 2.90 20.73
CA ARG A 152 -1.42 3.14 21.52
C ARG A 152 -2.66 3.21 20.64
N SER A 153 -3.43 2.13 20.57
CA SER A 153 -4.72 2.09 19.85
C SER A 153 -5.72 3.13 20.38
N GLU A 154 -5.69 3.46 21.67
CA GLU A 154 -6.56 4.48 22.27
C GLU A 154 -6.37 5.86 21.65
N ALA A 155 -5.15 6.19 21.17
CA ALA A 155 -4.92 7.46 20.51
C ALA A 155 -5.80 7.60 19.25
N VAL A 156 -5.87 6.55 18.43
CA VAL A 156 -6.73 6.52 17.23
C VAL A 156 -8.21 6.62 17.61
N TYR A 157 -8.63 5.94 18.67
CA TYR A 157 -10.02 6.03 19.15
C TYR A 157 -10.36 7.41 19.73
N ASP A 158 -9.41 8.08 20.40
CA ASP A 158 -9.62 9.41 20.96
C ASP A 158 -9.75 10.46 19.84
N ILE A 159 -8.95 10.34 18.78
CA ILE A 159 -9.10 11.12 17.54
C ILE A 159 -10.46 10.85 16.91
N ALA A 160 -10.84 9.57 16.76
CA ALA A 160 -12.15 9.23 16.21
C ALA A 160 -13.30 9.82 17.04
N LYS A 161 -13.22 9.77 18.38
CA LYS A 161 -14.18 10.46 19.25
C LYS A 161 -14.15 11.98 19.07
N LYS A 162 -13.00 12.60 18.81
CA LYS A 162 -12.94 14.04 18.58
C LYS A 162 -13.69 14.44 17.30
N TYR A 163 -13.44 13.73 16.20
CA TYR A 163 -13.93 14.10 14.87
C TYR A 163 -15.26 13.47 14.45
N PHE A 164 -15.69 12.38 15.09
CA PHE A 164 -16.89 11.61 14.71
C PHE A 164 -17.95 11.53 15.82
N LYS A 165 -17.72 12.14 17.00
CA LYS A 165 -18.69 12.09 18.13
C LYS A 165 -19.97 12.86 17.87
N THR A 166 -19.92 13.94 17.11
CA THR A 166 -21.12 14.64 16.68
C THR A 166 -21.66 13.97 15.43
N THR A 167 -22.85 13.41 15.58
CA THR A 167 -23.67 13.00 14.45
C THR A 167 -23.78 14.17 13.46
N PRO A 168 -23.51 13.96 12.16
CA PRO A 168 -23.62 15.02 11.20
C PRO A 168 -25.04 15.58 11.10
N THR A 169 -25.17 16.86 10.79
CA THR A 169 -26.48 17.47 10.52
C THR A 169 -26.96 17.15 9.09
N PRO A 170 -28.23 16.76 8.88
CA PRO A 170 -28.80 16.59 7.55
C PRO A 170 -28.71 17.85 6.68
N GLY A 171 -28.56 17.67 5.36
CA GLY A 171 -28.61 18.77 4.37
C GLY A 171 -27.36 19.65 4.28
N LYS A 172 -26.25 19.27 4.93
CA LYS A 172 -24.97 20.01 4.88
C LYS A 172 -24.00 19.56 3.78
N LYS A 173 -24.28 18.42 3.12
CA LYS A 173 -23.46 17.91 2.01
C LYS A 173 -23.46 18.88 0.81
N ARG A 174 -22.37 18.90 0.05
CA ARG A 174 -22.29 19.62 -1.23
C ARG A 174 -21.64 18.80 -2.34
N ILE A 175 -20.43 18.29 -2.08
CA ILE A 175 -19.63 17.52 -3.06
C ILE A 175 -20.04 16.04 -3.11
N LEU A 176 -20.56 15.48 -2.02
CA LEU A 176 -21.04 14.09 -2.03
C LEU A 176 -22.32 13.95 -2.85
N ALA A 177 -22.43 12.83 -3.57
CA ALA A 177 -23.67 12.39 -4.17
C ALA A 177 -24.74 12.05 -3.12
N ASP A 178 -25.99 11.94 -3.59
CA ASP A 178 -27.12 11.53 -2.75
C ASP A 178 -27.03 10.07 -2.31
N ARG A 179 -26.40 9.21 -3.12
CA ARG A 179 -26.07 7.83 -2.78
C ARG A 179 -24.55 7.64 -2.86
N VAL A 180 -23.97 7.07 -1.82
CA VAL A 180 -22.52 6.86 -1.68
C VAL A 180 -22.25 5.41 -1.30
N LEU A 181 -21.24 4.81 -1.93
CA LEU A 181 -20.74 3.49 -1.56
C LEU A 181 -19.36 3.60 -0.91
N PHE A 182 -19.22 3.05 0.28
CA PHE A 182 -17.94 2.98 1.00
C PHE A 182 -17.56 1.52 1.23
N GLY A 183 -16.42 1.09 0.66
CA GLY A 183 -15.83 -0.23 0.87
C GLY A 183 -14.54 -0.13 1.67
N GLY A 184 -14.42 -0.94 2.73
CA GLY A 184 -13.19 -1.11 3.49
C GLY A 184 -12.75 -2.56 3.52
N SER A 185 -11.53 -2.85 3.06
CA SER A 185 -10.90 -4.15 3.24
C SER A 185 -10.58 -4.36 4.73
N ILE A 186 -10.91 -5.54 5.26
CA ILE A 186 -10.57 -5.95 6.63
C ILE A 186 -10.10 -7.39 6.61
N SER A 187 -9.15 -7.72 7.49
CA SER A 187 -8.56 -9.06 7.57
C SER A 187 -9.07 -9.76 8.83
N ASN A 188 -9.87 -10.81 8.66
CA ASN A 188 -10.44 -11.53 9.80
C ASN A 188 -9.42 -12.51 10.38
N LEU A 189 -9.16 -12.46 11.68
CA LEU A 189 -8.28 -13.41 12.35
C LEU A 189 -8.93 -14.79 12.51
N THR A 190 -10.27 -14.86 12.51
CA THR A 190 -11.06 -16.10 12.50
C THR A 190 -11.66 -16.28 11.11
N GLY A 191 -10.84 -16.81 10.18
CA GLY A 191 -11.18 -16.93 8.76
C GLY A 191 -12.51 -17.66 8.51
N ILE A 192 -13.18 -17.28 7.42
CA ILE A 192 -14.48 -17.83 7.03
C ILE A 192 -14.28 -19.05 6.15
N ASN A 193 -14.99 -20.14 6.46
CA ASN A 193 -14.96 -21.36 5.67
C ASN A 193 -15.88 -21.27 4.44
N TYR A 194 -15.32 -21.55 3.27
CA TYR A 194 -16.02 -21.64 2.00
C TYR A 194 -16.07 -23.11 1.59
N ASP A 195 -17.29 -23.63 1.53
CA ASP A 195 -17.57 -25.01 1.15
C ASP A 195 -18.16 -25.05 -0.26
N ALA A 196 -17.37 -25.52 -1.23
CA ALA A 196 -17.80 -25.66 -2.62
C ALA A 196 -18.91 -26.70 -2.79
N ARG A 197 -19.05 -27.67 -1.87
CA ARG A 197 -20.06 -28.74 -1.93
C ARG A 197 -21.47 -28.18 -1.79
N ARG A 198 -21.64 -27.17 -0.92
CA ARG A 198 -22.91 -26.47 -0.76
C ARG A 198 -23.37 -25.80 -2.05
N ARG A 199 -22.43 -25.31 -2.86
CA ARG A 199 -22.72 -24.66 -4.15
C ARG A 199 -23.03 -25.66 -5.25
N LEU A 200 -22.26 -26.75 -5.31
CA LEU A 200 -22.45 -27.79 -6.32
C LEU A 200 -23.63 -28.72 -6.00
N ASN A 201 -24.30 -28.51 -4.85
CA ASN A 201 -25.34 -29.39 -4.29
C ASN A 201 -24.90 -30.87 -4.21
N ILE A 202 -23.58 -31.10 -4.09
CA ILE A 202 -23.01 -32.44 -4.07
C ILE A 202 -23.21 -32.99 -2.66
N ARG A 203 -24.02 -34.04 -2.54
CA ARG A 203 -24.12 -34.76 -1.27
C ARG A 203 -22.85 -35.60 -1.08
N PRO A 204 -22.32 -35.75 0.15
CA PRO A 204 -21.17 -36.63 0.42
C PRO A 204 -21.36 -38.07 -0.09
N LYS A 205 -22.62 -38.53 -0.21
CA LYS A 205 -23.00 -39.84 -0.77
C LYS A 205 -22.90 -39.93 -2.30
N GLU A 206 -22.88 -38.82 -3.03
CA GLU A 206 -22.80 -38.77 -4.50
C GLU A 206 -21.34 -38.80 -4.98
N ILE A 207 -20.38 -38.29 -4.19
CA ILE A 207 -18.94 -38.50 -4.42
C ILE A 207 -18.54 -39.96 -4.18
N LYS A 208 -19.36 -40.69 -3.41
CA LYS A 208 -19.00 -42.00 -2.87
C LYS A 208 -18.68 -43.04 -3.94
N GLY A 209 -19.36 -43.07 -5.08
CA GLY A 209 -19.03 -43.95 -6.22
C GLY A 209 -18.49 -45.33 -5.81
N ASP A 210 -17.42 -45.77 -6.47
CA ASP A 210 -16.56 -46.91 -6.06
C ASP A 210 -15.34 -46.47 -5.21
N PHE A 211 -15.33 -45.23 -4.70
CA PHE A 211 -14.18 -44.69 -3.99
C PHE A 211 -14.25 -45.00 -2.50
N ASP A 212 -13.11 -45.41 -1.94
CA ASP A 212 -12.97 -45.64 -0.51
C ASP A 212 -13.26 -44.36 0.29
N ASP A 213 -13.76 -44.53 1.53
CA ASP A 213 -14.13 -43.43 2.43
C ASP A 213 -12.98 -42.41 2.63
N ALA A 214 -11.72 -42.86 2.63
CA ALA A 214 -10.54 -42.00 2.75
C ALA A 214 -10.31 -41.09 1.52
N ILE A 215 -10.64 -41.57 0.31
CA ILE A 215 -10.54 -40.77 -0.92
C ILE A 215 -11.66 -39.72 -0.95
N VAL A 216 -12.87 -40.10 -0.52
CA VAL A 216 -14.00 -39.19 -0.38
C VAL A 216 -13.68 -38.09 0.65
N GLU A 217 -13.05 -38.44 1.77
CA GLU A 217 -12.64 -37.48 2.79
C GLU A 217 -11.51 -36.55 2.31
N ALA A 218 -10.54 -37.06 1.55
CA ALA A 218 -9.50 -36.25 0.90
C ALA A 218 -10.08 -35.28 -0.15
N LEU A 219 -11.01 -35.74 -0.99
CA LEU A 219 -11.72 -34.89 -1.95
C LEU A 219 -12.59 -33.85 -1.25
N ASN A 220 -13.27 -34.23 -0.17
CA ASN A 220 -14.04 -33.30 0.67
C ASN A 220 -13.15 -32.21 1.28
N SER A 221 -11.95 -32.56 1.76
CA SER A 221 -10.99 -31.59 2.28
C SER A 221 -10.49 -30.64 1.18
N GLY A 222 -10.35 -31.10 -0.06
CA GLY A 222 -9.97 -30.25 -1.20
C GLY A 222 -11.07 -29.29 -1.68
N LEU A 223 -12.32 -29.49 -1.26
CA LEU A 223 -13.48 -28.65 -1.63
C LEU A 223 -13.84 -27.61 -0.56
N VAL A 224 -13.11 -27.57 0.55
CA VAL A 224 -13.24 -26.56 1.60
C VAL A 224 -12.01 -25.67 1.60
N SER A 225 -12.22 -24.36 1.68
CA SER A 225 -11.15 -23.38 1.81
C SER A 225 -11.48 -22.37 2.90
N THR A 226 -10.47 -21.81 3.55
CA THR A 226 -10.64 -20.76 4.55
C THR A 226 -10.14 -19.43 3.97
N SER A 227 -10.95 -18.38 4.08
CA SER A 227 -10.55 -17.03 3.67
C SER A 227 -10.52 -16.08 4.85
N HIS A 228 -9.39 -15.41 5.01
CA HIS A 228 -9.23 -14.27 5.93
C HIS A 228 -9.53 -12.93 5.24
N ARG A 229 -9.77 -12.96 3.92
CA ARG A 229 -10.06 -11.79 3.10
C ARG A 229 -11.51 -11.39 3.25
N GLU A 230 -11.76 -10.19 3.74
CA GLU A 230 -13.09 -9.64 3.83
C GLU A 230 -13.17 -8.21 3.32
N LEU A 231 -14.33 -7.89 2.74
CA LEU A 231 -14.71 -6.55 2.33
C LEU A 231 -16.04 -6.22 2.99
N ARG A 232 -16.06 -5.13 3.75
CA ARG A 232 -17.28 -4.57 4.32
C ARG A 232 -17.71 -3.35 3.51
N ILE A 233 -18.97 -3.32 3.09
CA ILE A 233 -19.52 -2.29 2.20
C ILE A 233 -20.67 -1.60 2.92
N PHE A 234 -20.64 -0.27 2.92
CA PHE A 234 -21.71 0.59 3.37
C PHE A 234 -22.37 1.28 2.17
N ASP A 235 -23.69 1.14 2.06
CA ASP A 235 -24.52 1.81 1.06
C ASP A 235 -25.31 2.92 1.75
N ILE A 236 -24.96 4.16 1.44
CA ILE A 236 -25.39 5.33 2.19
C ILE A 236 -26.27 6.18 1.28
N LYS A 237 -27.55 6.34 1.64
CA LYS A 237 -28.47 7.29 1.01
C LYS A 237 -28.68 8.50 1.91
N PHE A 238 -28.15 9.64 1.48
CA PHE A 238 -28.41 10.95 2.09
C PHE A 238 -29.74 11.54 1.63
N GLU A 239 -30.21 11.20 0.42
CA GLU A 239 -31.53 11.55 -0.11
C GLU A 239 -32.15 10.33 -0.82
N GLY A 240 -33.49 10.25 -0.85
CA GLY A 240 -34.22 9.10 -1.44
C GLY A 240 -34.35 7.88 -0.52
N THR A 241 -35.16 6.87 -0.92
CA THR A 241 -35.46 5.63 -0.15
C THR A 241 -34.84 4.41 -0.77
N PHE A 242 -34.60 3.39 0.04
CA PHE A 242 -34.41 2.03 -0.48
C PHE A 242 -35.73 1.36 -0.93
N GLU A 243 -36.90 1.81 -0.44
CA GLU A 243 -38.22 1.22 -0.76
C GLU A 243 -38.74 1.47 -2.18
N ASN A 244 -38.23 2.49 -2.90
CA ASN A 244 -38.77 2.92 -4.20
C ASN A 244 -37.92 2.48 -5.41
N ASP A 245 -36.84 1.72 -5.22
CA ASP A 245 -35.89 1.47 -6.30
C ASP A 245 -36.27 0.30 -7.21
N GLY A 246 -37.27 -0.52 -6.83
CA GLY A 246 -37.75 -1.66 -7.64
C GLY A 246 -36.67 -2.69 -8.01
N LEU A 247 -35.50 -2.60 -7.38
CA LEU A 247 -34.34 -3.44 -7.60
C LEU A 247 -34.15 -4.32 -6.36
N ASP A 248 -33.93 -5.62 -6.56
CA ASP A 248 -33.20 -6.39 -5.57
C ASP A 248 -31.89 -5.63 -5.35
N GLU A 249 -31.66 -5.13 -4.13
CA GLU A 249 -30.41 -4.48 -3.73
C GLU A 249 -29.55 -5.45 -2.90
N PRO A 250 -28.22 -5.31 -2.87
CA PRO A 250 -27.36 -6.29 -2.21
C PRO A 250 -27.68 -6.43 -0.72
N LYS A 251 -28.30 -7.55 -0.34
CA LYS A 251 -28.74 -7.79 1.06
C LYS A 251 -27.56 -7.93 2.03
N GLN A 252 -26.35 -8.11 1.50
CA GLN A 252 -25.11 -8.26 2.27
C GLN A 252 -24.41 -6.93 2.60
N TRP A 253 -24.89 -5.80 2.08
CA TRP A 253 -24.32 -4.48 2.37
C TRP A 253 -24.96 -3.88 3.61
N CYS A 254 -24.17 -3.18 4.42
CA CYS A 254 -24.69 -2.39 5.53
C CYS A 254 -25.37 -1.14 4.95
N ARG A 255 -26.69 -1.00 5.10
CA ARG A 255 -27.40 0.11 4.47
C ARG A 255 -27.81 1.19 5.47
N PHE A 256 -27.60 2.43 5.06
CA PHE A 256 -27.94 3.62 5.83
C PHE A 256 -28.83 4.57 5.02
N ASP A 257 -29.96 4.97 5.55
CA ASP A 257 -30.92 5.91 4.92
C ASP A 257 -31.18 7.09 5.88
N SER A 258 -31.06 8.31 5.36
CA SER A 258 -31.27 9.54 6.13
C SER A 258 -32.68 9.71 6.72
N ARG A 259 -33.70 9.10 6.10
CA ARG A 259 -35.12 9.28 6.46
C ARG A 259 -35.62 8.23 7.44
N VAL A 260 -34.85 7.15 7.65
CA VAL A 260 -35.18 6.11 8.62
C VAL A 260 -35.01 6.65 10.04
N GLN A 261 -36.09 6.75 10.82
CA GLN A 261 -36.00 7.29 12.18
C GLN A 261 -35.50 6.26 13.21
N LYS A 262 -35.73 4.97 12.97
CA LYS A 262 -35.30 3.86 13.82
C LYS A 262 -34.89 2.67 12.96
N SER A 263 -33.89 1.91 13.41
CA SER A 263 -33.52 0.65 12.76
C SER A 263 -34.77 -0.21 12.57
N THR A 264 -35.07 -0.56 11.32
CA THR A 264 -36.26 -1.32 10.98
C THR A 264 -35.81 -2.69 10.47
N PRO A 265 -36.08 -3.78 11.22
CA PRO A 265 -35.82 -5.14 10.72
C PRO A 265 -36.78 -5.44 9.57
N GLN A 266 -36.25 -6.00 8.48
CA GLN A 266 -37.06 -6.58 7.40
C GLN A 266 -37.25 -8.09 7.61
N GLU A 267 -38.16 -8.71 6.85
CA GLU A 267 -38.58 -10.13 7.00
C GLU A 267 -37.42 -11.14 7.01
N ASP A 268 -36.27 -10.80 6.41
CA ASP A 268 -35.07 -11.66 6.31
C ASP A 268 -33.99 -11.40 7.38
N GLY A 269 -34.28 -10.64 8.46
CA GLY A 269 -33.27 -10.23 9.46
C GLY A 269 -32.27 -9.18 8.94
N TYR A 270 -32.63 -8.54 7.82
CA TYR A 270 -31.91 -7.45 7.18
C TYR A 270 -32.29 -6.11 7.83
N HIS A 271 -31.33 -5.18 7.95
CA HIS A 271 -31.52 -3.91 8.68
C HIS A 271 -31.11 -2.71 7.82
N VAL A 272 -31.95 -1.67 7.83
CA VAL A 272 -31.58 -0.33 7.37
C VAL A 272 -31.50 0.59 8.59
N ASP A 273 -30.33 1.20 8.78
CA ASP A 273 -30.05 2.08 9.92
C ASP A 273 -30.04 3.56 9.47
N ASN A 274 -30.12 4.52 10.40
CA ASN A 274 -30.02 5.94 10.05
C ASN A 274 -28.54 6.35 9.93
N ILE A 275 -28.12 6.96 8.82
CA ILE A 275 -26.75 7.50 8.66
C ILE A 275 -26.41 8.60 9.68
N TYR A 276 -27.41 9.32 10.16
CA TYR A 276 -27.32 10.30 11.23
C TYR A 276 -27.56 9.66 12.61
N SER A 277 -27.17 8.40 12.80
CA SER A 277 -27.05 7.80 14.12
C SER A 277 -25.59 7.65 14.51
N SER A 278 -25.31 7.74 15.82
CA SER A 278 -23.96 7.46 16.34
C SER A 278 -23.53 6.01 16.06
N GLN A 279 -24.49 5.08 16.00
CA GLN A 279 -24.23 3.67 15.68
C GLN A 279 -23.75 3.49 14.23
N ALA A 280 -24.33 4.18 13.25
CA ALA A 280 -23.88 4.11 11.86
C ALA A 280 -22.43 4.56 11.72
N TRP A 281 -22.09 5.71 12.29
CA TRP A 281 -20.70 6.20 12.29
C TRP A 281 -19.77 5.32 13.10
N GLY A 282 -20.23 4.73 14.22
CA GLY A 282 -19.47 3.74 14.97
C GLY A 282 -19.08 2.52 14.12
N GLN A 283 -19.95 2.04 13.24
CA GLN A 283 -19.65 0.94 12.33
C GLN A 283 -18.64 1.34 11.24
N ILE A 284 -18.79 2.52 10.64
CA ILE A 284 -17.88 3.05 9.61
C ILE A 284 -16.48 3.29 10.22
N VAL A 285 -16.42 3.95 11.37
CA VAL A 285 -15.18 4.22 12.11
C VAL A 285 -14.53 2.92 12.56
N GLY A 286 -15.27 2.01 13.20
CA GLY A 286 -14.73 0.73 13.65
C GLY A 286 -14.13 -0.08 12.51
N THR A 287 -14.80 -0.10 11.35
CA THR A 287 -14.30 -0.75 10.13
C THR A 287 -13.06 -0.06 9.58
N SER A 288 -13.02 1.28 9.61
CA SER A 288 -11.87 2.05 9.16
C SER A 288 -10.64 1.83 10.05
N VAL A 289 -10.82 1.82 11.37
CA VAL A 289 -9.75 1.55 12.34
C VAL A 289 -9.28 0.10 12.24
N ALA A 290 -10.20 -0.87 12.13
CA ALA A 290 -9.85 -2.27 11.90
C ALA A 290 -9.04 -2.45 10.61
N SER A 291 -9.44 -1.74 9.55
CA SER A 291 -8.73 -1.76 8.28
C SER A 291 -7.30 -1.23 8.43
N GLY A 292 -7.04 -0.18 9.23
CA GLY A 292 -5.70 0.37 9.47
C GLY A 292 -4.91 -0.24 10.63
N ALA A 293 -5.48 -1.20 11.37
CA ALA A 293 -4.87 -1.83 12.54
C ALA A 293 -3.81 -2.86 12.12
N PHE A 294 -2.65 -2.37 11.67
CA PHE A 294 -1.58 -3.24 11.19
C PHE A 294 -1.05 -4.19 12.27
N PRO A 295 -0.71 -5.43 11.92
CA PRO A 295 -0.24 -6.43 12.87
C PRO A 295 0.93 -5.93 13.71
N PHE A 296 0.92 -6.26 15.01
CA PHE A 296 1.90 -5.87 16.04
C PHE A 296 1.93 -4.37 16.38
N GLY A 297 1.62 -3.50 15.43
CA GLY A 297 1.43 -2.07 15.62
C GLY A 297 0.29 -1.75 16.57
N PHE A 298 -0.92 -1.96 16.08
CA PHE A 298 -2.14 -1.75 16.84
C PHE A 298 -2.73 -3.07 17.32
N ALA A 299 -3.47 -3.02 18.43
CA ALA A 299 -4.23 -4.18 18.87
C ALA A 299 -5.31 -4.56 17.82
N PRO A 300 -5.58 -5.87 17.62
CA PRO A 300 -6.69 -6.31 16.79
C PRO A 300 -8.02 -5.70 17.24
N VAL A 301 -8.88 -5.38 16.27
CA VAL A 301 -10.11 -4.63 16.50
C VAL A 301 -11.31 -5.60 16.49
N PRO A 302 -12.06 -5.71 17.59
CA PRO A 302 -13.30 -6.47 17.61
C PRO A 302 -14.40 -5.70 16.89
N LEU A 303 -15.06 -6.35 15.93
CA LEU A 303 -16.22 -5.79 15.23
C LEU A 303 -17.40 -6.75 15.29
N THR A 304 -18.56 -6.23 15.69
CA THR A 304 -19.83 -6.93 15.51
C THR A 304 -20.18 -6.99 14.03
N ARG A 305 -20.43 -8.20 13.55
CA ARG A 305 -20.90 -8.46 12.19
C ARG A 305 -22.23 -9.19 12.24
N ARG A 306 -23.14 -8.82 11.34
CA ARG A 306 -24.47 -9.42 11.23
C ARG A 306 -24.47 -10.56 10.22
N ALA A 307 -25.31 -11.56 10.45
CA ALA A 307 -25.42 -12.74 9.59
C ALA A 307 -25.69 -12.39 8.11
N HIS A 308 -26.55 -11.40 7.87
CA HIS A 308 -26.86 -10.96 6.51
C HIS A 308 -25.64 -10.44 5.74
N GLU A 309 -24.61 -9.89 6.40
CA GLU A 309 -23.39 -9.38 5.75
C GLU A 309 -22.57 -10.49 5.04
N PHE A 310 -22.82 -11.75 5.44
CA PHE A 310 -22.19 -12.95 4.88
C PHE A 310 -23.15 -13.77 4.01
N GLY A 311 -24.47 -13.61 4.17
CA GLY A 311 -25.46 -14.42 3.47
C GLY A 311 -25.21 -15.92 3.69
N ASN A 312 -25.11 -16.69 2.60
CA ASN A 312 -24.85 -18.13 2.66
C ASN A 312 -23.46 -18.52 3.21
N HIS A 313 -22.58 -17.53 3.43
CA HIS A 313 -21.26 -17.72 4.02
C HIS A 313 -21.22 -17.48 5.53
N TRP A 314 -22.37 -17.22 6.16
CA TRP A 314 -22.43 -17.15 7.62
C TRP A 314 -21.98 -18.50 8.23
N PRO A 315 -21.08 -18.49 9.24
CA PRO A 315 -20.57 -19.73 9.82
C PRO A 315 -21.69 -20.61 10.37
N GLU A 316 -21.59 -21.93 10.13
CA GLU A 316 -22.64 -22.88 10.53
C GLU A 316 -22.78 -22.96 12.05
N GLU A 317 -21.65 -22.83 12.75
CA GLU A 317 -21.55 -22.77 14.20
C GLU A 317 -22.30 -21.56 14.79
N LEU A 318 -22.56 -20.54 13.96
CA LEU A 318 -23.25 -19.32 14.33
C LEU A 318 -24.65 -19.21 13.71
N ARG A 319 -25.17 -20.24 13.05
CA ARG A 319 -26.44 -20.19 12.29
C ARG A 319 -27.65 -19.68 13.10
N ASP A 320 -27.64 -19.92 14.41
CA ASP A 320 -28.70 -19.54 15.35
C ASP A 320 -28.44 -18.16 15.99
N GLN A 321 -27.35 -17.48 15.63
CA GLN A 321 -26.96 -16.16 16.12
C GLN A 321 -27.13 -15.12 14.99
N PRO A 322 -27.89 -14.03 15.21
CA PRO A 322 -28.10 -12.99 14.20
C PRO A 322 -26.86 -12.10 13.98
N ASP A 323 -25.97 -12.06 14.96
CA ASP A 323 -24.69 -11.35 14.90
C ASP A 323 -23.61 -12.06 15.74
N HIS A 324 -22.36 -11.69 15.49
CA HIS A 324 -21.20 -12.20 16.23
C HIS A 324 -20.06 -11.19 16.20
N ILE A 325 -19.21 -11.22 17.24
CA ILE A 325 -18.02 -10.36 17.31
C ILE A 325 -16.84 -11.12 16.70
N PHE A 326 -16.37 -10.66 15.55
CA PHE A 326 -15.15 -11.15 14.92
C PHE A 326 -13.98 -10.21 15.23
N THR A 327 -12.75 -10.72 15.14
CA THR A 327 -11.55 -9.94 15.43
C THR A 327 -10.79 -9.65 14.14
N TYR A 328 -10.48 -8.39 13.89
CA TYR A 328 -9.90 -7.93 12.64
C TYR A 328 -8.52 -7.28 12.85
N VAL A 329 -7.70 -7.38 11.81
CA VAL A 329 -6.44 -6.65 11.64
C VAL A 329 -6.43 -6.02 10.24
N ASP A 330 -5.33 -5.32 9.92
CA ASP A 330 -5.19 -4.55 8.69
C ASP A 330 -5.66 -5.29 7.44
N GLY A 331 -6.60 -4.68 6.72
CA GLY A 331 -7.18 -5.21 5.50
C GLY A 331 -6.16 -5.44 4.38
N GLY A 332 -5.11 -4.62 4.32
CA GLY A 332 -4.01 -4.76 3.37
C GLY A 332 -3.28 -6.09 3.52
N THR A 333 -3.25 -6.68 4.72
CA THR A 333 -2.56 -7.95 5.02
C THR A 333 -2.99 -9.09 4.10
N PHE A 334 -4.28 -9.18 3.78
CA PHE A 334 -4.80 -10.25 2.93
C PHE A 334 -5.62 -9.74 1.72
N LEU A 335 -6.11 -8.49 1.71
CA LEU A 335 -6.94 -7.95 0.64
C LEU A 335 -6.58 -6.47 0.31
N ASN A 336 -5.57 -6.29 -0.52
CA ASN A 336 -5.14 -4.98 -1.02
C ASN A 336 -5.59 -4.74 -2.49
N GLU A 337 -6.90 -4.82 -2.76
CA GLU A 337 -7.48 -4.59 -4.10
C GLU A 337 -8.40 -3.35 -4.22
N PRO A 338 -8.05 -2.19 -3.63
CA PRO A 338 -8.95 -1.03 -3.57
C PRO A 338 -9.33 -0.47 -4.95
N ILE A 339 -8.45 -0.58 -5.95
CA ILE A 339 -8.74 -0.14 -7.32
C ILE A 339 -9.88 -0.96 -7.90
N ARG A 340 -9.78 -2.29 -7.82
CA ARG A 340 -10.79 -3.21 -8.33
C ARG A 340 -12.15 -2.92 -7.69
N GLU A 341 -12.15 -2.71 -6.38
CA GLU A 341 -13.36 -2.42 -5.62
C GLU A 341 -13.96 -1.06 -5.96
N ALA A 342 -13.14 0.00 -6.13
CA ALA A 342 -13.63 1.30 -6.59
C ALA A 342 -14.30 1.20 -7.96
N PHE A 343 -13.67 0.52 -8.93
CA PHE A 343 -14.28 0.28 -10.24
C PHE A 343 -15.59 -0.49 -10.12
N ARG A 344 -15.63 -1.55 -9.30
CA ARG A 344 -16.82 -2.38 -9.11
C ARG A 344 -17.98 -1.58 -8.52
N LEU A 345 -17.73 -0.80 -7.46
CA LEU A 345 -18.74 0.03 -6.80
C LEU A 345 -19.22 1.16 -7.71
N ALA A 346 -18.30 1.84 -8.43
CA ALA A 346 -18.65 2.89 -9.38
C ALA A 346 -19.52 2.36 -10.53
N SER A 347 -19.13 1.21 -11.09
CA SER A 347 -19.89 0.52 -12.14
C SER A 347 -21.33 0.21 -11.70
N TYR A 348 -21.51 -0.18 -10.44
CA TYR A 348 -22.83 -0.45 -9.89
C TYR A 348 -23.70 0.81 -9.82
N LEU A 349 -23.16 1.96 -9.40
CA LEU A 349 -23.90 3.23 -9.39
C LEU A 349 -24.18 3.72 -10.81
N ASP A 350 -23.18 3.68 -11.68
CA ASP A 350 -23.29 4.12 -13.09
C ASP A 350 -24.35 3.33 -13.86
N SER A 351 -24.47 2.04 -13.58
CA SER A 351 -25.50 1.20 -14.22
C SER A 351 -26.94 1.57 -13.87
N GLN A 352 -27.14 2.38 -12.81
CA GLN A 352 -28.46 2.81 -12.37
C GLN A 352 -28.86 4.16 -12.98
N GLU A 353 -27.91 4.91 -13.52
CA GLU A 353 -28.14 6.23 -14.12
C GLU A 353 -28.93 6.13 -15.42
N ALA A 354 -29.84 7.09 -15.62
CA ALA A 354 -30.74 7.09 -16.77
C ALA A 354 -30.05 7.52 -18.07
N ASP A 355 -29.08 8.44 -17.97
CA ASP A 355 -28.35 9.01 -19.09
C ASP A 355 -26.82 9.08 -18.79
N PRO A 356 -26.02 8.19 -19.41
CA PRO A 356 -24.57 8.11 -19.21
C PRO A 356 -23.79 9.30 -19.78
N ASP A 357 -24.35 10.06 -20.73
CA ASP A 357 -23.65 11.17 -21.38
C ASP A 357 -23.63 12.43 -20.47
N THR A 358 -24.39 12.42 -19.38
CA THR A 358 -24.48 13.52 -18.41
C THR A 358 -23.29 13.62 -17.46
N PHE A 359 -22.40 12.63 -17.46
CA PHE A 359 -21.24 12.63 -16.58
C PHE A 359 -19.99 11.98 -17.18
N ASP A 360 -18.83 12.34 -16.66
CA ASP A 360 -17.57 11.62 -16.85
C ASP A 360 -17.13 10.96 -15.55
N ARG A 361 -16.59 9.73 -15.63
CA ARG A 361 -16.12 8.95 -14.48
C ARG A 361 -14.58 8.98 -14.40
N ARG A 362 -14.04 9.28 -13.22
CA ARG A 362 -12.61 9.14 -12.90
C ARG A 362 -12.42 8.33 -11.62
N VAL A 363 -11.55 7.33 -11.68
CA VAL A 363 -11.12 6.57 -10.51
C VAL A 363 -9.76 7.11 -10.10
N ILE A 364 -9.71 7.79 -8.96
CA ILE A 364 -8.49 8.38 -8.42
C ILE A 364 -7.84 7.35 -7.51
N PHE A 365 -6.60 6.98 -7.79
CA PHE A 365 -5.84 6.04 -6.99
C PHE A 365 -4.60 6.71 -6.43
N VAL A 366 -4.49 6.78 -5.11
CA VAL A 366 -3.31 7.34 -4.46
C VAL A 366 -2.42 6.22 -3.92
N ASP A 367 -1.15 6.28 -4.29
CA ASP A 367 -0.11 5.35 -3.91
C ASP A 367 1.14 6.07 -3.41
N PRO A 368 1.30 6.19 -2.09
CA PRO A 368 2.46 6.80 -1.49
C PRO A 368 3.72 5.91 -1.49
N ILE A 369 3.57 4.59 -1.70
CA ILE A 369 4.69 3.64 -1.66
C ILE A 369 4.82 2.98 -3.03
N VAL A 370 5.66 3.58 -3.86
CA VAL A 370 6.04 3.02 -5.16
C VAL A 370 7.50 2.59 -5.07
N SER A 371 7.77 1.30 -4.86
CA SER A 371 9.13 0.77 -4.92
C SER A 371 9.45 0.28 -6.34
N PRO A 372 10.68 0.47 -6.84
CA PRO A 372 11.14 -0.27 -8.01
C PRO A 372 11.01 -1.78 -7.71
N VAL A 373 10.55 -2.55 -8.69
CA VAL A 373 10.32 -3.99 -8.57
C VAL A 373 11.68 -4.72 -8.54
N GLU A 374 12.44 -4.54 -7.47
CA GLU A 374 13.52 -5.46 -7.12
C GLU A 374 12.91 -6.50 -6.19
N GLY A 375 12.68 -7.71 -6.71
CA GLY A 375 12.20 -8.81 -5.90
C GLY A 375 13.25 -9.17 -4.86
N GLU A 376 13.01 -8.85 -3.59
CA GLU A 376 13.80 -9.38 -2.49
C GLU A 376 13.42 -10.86 -2.30
N PHE A 377 14.07 -11.75 -3.03
CA PHE A 377 13.94 -13.20 -2.85
C PHE A 377 14.69 -13.69 -1.60
N LYS A 378 15.44 -12.81 -0.92
CA LYS A 378 16.15 -13.12 0.32
C LYS A 378 15.17 -13.09 1.49
N VAL A 379 14.65 -14.25 1.85
CA VAL A 379 13.97 -14.42 3.12
C VAL A 379 15.06 -14.72 4.18
N PRO A 380 15.23 -13.89 5.23
CA PRO A 380 16.34 -14.01 6.19
C PRO A 380 16.47 -15.40 6.83
N PHE A 381 15.36 -16.13 6.94
CA PHE A 381 15.32 -17.51 7.41
C PHE A 381 16.18 -18.49 6.58
N TRP A 382 16.41 -18.24 5.29
CA TRP A 382 17.17 -19.15 4.43
C TRP A 382 18.68 -19.07 4.66
N GLU A 383 19.18 -17.99 5.28
CA GLU A 383 20.59 -17.87 5.64
C GLU A 383 20.99 -18.85 6.77
N ASP A 384 20.02 -19.33 7.56
CA ASP A 384 20.23 -20.35 8.59
C ASP A 384 20.31 -21.79 8.01
N PHE A 385 20.12 -21.96 6.69
CA PHE A 385 20.18 -23.25 6.00
C PHE A 385 21.31 -23.26 4.98
N SER A 386 22.32 -24.10 5.23
CA SER A 386 23.33 -24.39 4.23
C SER A 386 22.99 -25.69 3.51
N GLU A 387 23.17 -25.70 2.18
CA GLU A 387 23.27 -26.96 1.46
C GLU A 387 24.52 -27.68 1.99
N GLY A 388 24.31 -28.83 2.66
CA GLY A 388 25.41 -29.65 3.15
C GLY A 388 26.30 -30.03 1.98
N GLY A 389 27.52 -29.48 1.95
CA GLY A 389 28.54 -29.88 0.99
C GLY A 389 28.73 -31.40 1.05
N LYS A 390 28.74 -32.05 -0.12
CA LYS A 390 28.88 -33.49 -0.36
C LYS A 390 29.88 -34.17 0.59
N PHE A 391 29.45 -34.57 1.78
CA PHE A 391 30.35 -35.22 2.75
C PHE A 391 30.43 -36.74 2.56
N LEU A 392 29.58 -37.33 1.72
CA LEU A 392 29.68 -38.71 1.25
C LEU A 392 29.11 -38.75 -0.18
N ASN A 393 29.85 -39.35 -1.13
CA ASN A 393 29.43 -39.57 -2.52
C ASN A 393 28.22 -40.53 -2.60
N LEU A 394 27.04 -40.10 -2.17
CA LEU A 394 25.78 -40.78 -2.41
C LEU A 394 24.92 -39.94 -3.35
N PRO A 395 24.38 -40.50 -4.44
CA PRO A 395 23.58 -39.73 -5.38
C PRO A 395 22.21 -39.41 -4.79
N ASN A 396 21.84 -38.13 -4.85
CA ASN A 396 20.50 -37.56 -4.66
C ASN A 396 19.90 -37.56 -3.23
N ARG A 397 20.50 -36.83 -2.29
CA ARG A 397 19.75 -36.21 -1.18
C ARG A 397 20.20 -34.79 -0.92
N TYR A 398 19.27 -33.84 -1.03
CA TYR A 398 19.43 -32.48 -0.53
C TYR A 398 19.24 -32.52 0.99
N ASP A 399 20.32 -32.73 1.75
CA ASP A 399 20.25 -32.61 3.21
C ASP A 399 20.45 -31.12 3.58
N ILE A 400 19.34 -30.49 3.94
CA ILE A 400 19.29 -29.13 4.48
C ILE A 400 19.58 -29.23 5.99
N HIS A 401 20.70 -28.67 6.44
CA HIS A 401 21.04 -28.63 7.86
C HIS A 401 20.65 -27.27 8.45
N ALA A 402 19.90 -27.29 9.56
CA ALA A 402 19.63 -26.10 10.36
C ALA A 402 20.90 -25.69 11.11
N ALA A 403 21.38 -24.46 10.91
CA ALA A 403 22.31 -23.84 11.83
C ALA A 403 21.65 -23.71 13.23
N THR A 404 22.48 -23.80 14.28
CA THR A 404 22.15 -23.96 15.71
C THR A 404 20.81 -23.35 16.21
N PRO A 405 20.09 -23.98 17.18
CA PRO A 405 18.69 -23.68 17.53
C PRO A 405 18.36 -22.31 18.19
N ARG A 406 19.30 -21.35 18.24
CA ARG A 406 19.16 -20.11 19.02
C ARG A 406 18.91 -18.85 18.18
N SER A 407 19.09 -18.86 16.85
CA SER A 407 18.77 -17.74 15.94
C SER A 407 17.33 -17.75 15.42
N SER A 408 16.63 -18.89 15.52
CA SER A 408 15.44 -19.21 14.73
C SER A 408 14.17 -18.41 15.03
N VAL A 409 13.99 -17.87 16.25
CA VAL A 409 12.73 -17.19 16.60
C VAL A 409 12.76 -15.70 16.25
N ILE A 410 13.94 -15.05 16.33
CA ILE A 410 14.09 -13.63 16.00
C ILE A 410 14.18 -13.44 14.49
N SER A 411 14.93 -14.30 13.78
CA SER A 411 14.94 -14.32 12.31
C SER A 411 13.55 -14.67 11.77
N ALA A 412 12.83 -15.59 12.41
CA ALA A 412 11.43 -15.87 12.08
C ALA A 412 10.51 -14.67 12.37
N ALA A 413 10.62 -13.98 13.50
CA ALA A 413 9.77 -12.81 13.80
C ALA A 413 10.01 -11.66 12.81
N GLY A 414 11.27 -11.36 12.48
CA GLY A 414 11.62 -10.37 11.45
C GLY A 414 11.16 -10.79 10.06
N SER A 415 11.30 -12.07 9.70
CA SER A 415 10.82 -12.62 8.42
C SER A 415 9.29 -12.67 8.34
N ILE A 416 8.59 -12.92 9.45
CA ILE A 416 7.13 -12.91 9.54
C ILE A 416 6.61 -11.47 9.42
N LEU A 417 7.25 -10.52 10.12
CA LEU A 417 6.97 -9.09 9.99
C LEU A 417 7.19 -8.63 8.54
N GLY A 418 8.33 -8.97 7.95
CA GLY A 418 8.65 -8.68 6.55
C GLY A 418 7.66 -9.33 5.58
N ALA A 419 7.22 -10.57 5.83
CA ALA A 419 6.23 -11.25 4.99
C ALA A 419 4.84 -10.60 5.08
N PHE A 420 4.37 -10.26 6.29
CA PHE A 420 3.12 -9.51 6.47
C PHE A 420 3.20 -8.12 5.85
N TRP A 421 4.34 -7.48 5.97
CA TRP A 421 4.61 -6.17 5.41
C TRP A 421 4.61 -6.19 3.88
N ASN A 422 5.35 -7.13 3.29
CA ASN A 422 5.37 -7.34 1.85
C ASN A 422 3.98 -7.69 1.33
N GLN A 423 3.22 -8.55 2.02
CA GLN A 423 1.82 -8.84 1.66
C GLN A 423 0.92 -7.61 1.74
N ALA A 424 1.07 -6.78 2.77
CA ALA A 424 0.33 -5.53 2.90
C ALA A 424 0.66 -4.51 1.80
N GLN A 425 1.88 -4.56 1.26
CA GLN A 425 2.32 -3.73 0.14
C GLN A 425 2.03 -4.33 -1.23
N VAL A 426 1.81 -5.65 -1.34
CA VAL A 426 1.55 -6.32 -2.62
C VAL A 426 0.27 -5.74 -3.22
N LYS A 427 0.46 -5.08 -4.36
CA LYS A 427 -0.61 -4.72 -5.27
C LYS A 427 -0.62 -5.78 -6.34
N PRO A 428 -1.76 -6.43 -6.62
CA PRO A 428 -1.81 -7.41 -7.69
C PRO A 428 -1.78 -6.68 -9.04
N ALA A 429 -0.61 -6.17 -9.45
CA ALA A 429 -0.38 -5.47 -10.71
C ALA A 429 -0.82 -6.33 -11.90
N ASP A 430 -0.69 -7.65 -11.78
CA ASP A 430 -1.20 -8.64 -12.72
C ASP A 430 -2.70 -8.46 -12.98
N THR A 431 -3.51 -8.16 -11.96
CA THR A 431 -4.96 -7.95 -12.15
C THR A 431 -5.28 -6.66 -12.92
N VAL A 432 -4.45 -5.62 -12.79
CA VAL A 432 -4.59 -4.37 -13.56
C VAL A 432 -4.18 -4.59 -15.01
N ILE A 433 -3.07 -5.29 -15.24
CA ILE A 433 -2.61 -5.69 -16.57
C ILE A 433 -3.64 -6.60 -17.24
N ASP A 434 -4.17 -7.59 -16.51
CA ASP A 434 -5.19 -8.51 -16.99
C ASP A 434 -6.48 -7.77 -17.32
N THR A 435 -6.88 -6.78 -16.51
CA THR A 435 -8.03 -5.92 -16.85
C THR A 435 -7.79 -5.13 -18.15
N ARG A 436 -6.57 -4.61 -18.39
CA ARG A 436 -6.23 -3.94 -19.66
C ARG A 436 -6.21 -4.90 -20.85
N LYS A 437 -5.63 -6.09 -20.68
CA LYS A 437 -5.67 -7.15 -21.69
C LYS A 437 -7.12 -7.54 -22.00
N SER A 438 -7.96 -7.67 -20.98
CA SER A 438 -9.39 -7.89 -21.11
C SER A 438 -10.06 -6.79 -21.93
N PHE A 439 -9.75 -5.50 -21.71
CA PHE A 439 -10.31 -4.42 -22.55
C PHE A 439 -9.87 -4.49 -24.03
N TYR A 440 -8.61 -4.86 -24.28
CA TYR A 440 -8.12 -5.10 -25.63
C TYR A 440 -8.83 -6.29 -26.28
N LEU A 441 -8.93 -7.41 -25.56
CA LEU A 441 -9.64 -8.61 -26.00
C LEU A 441 -11.12 -8.32 -26.26
N ARG A 442 -11.78 -7.55 -25.41
CA ARG A 442 -13.15 -7.06 -25.64
C ARG A 442 -13.25 -6.34 -26.98
N SER A 443 -12.39 -5.34 -27.20
CA SER A 443 -12.41 -4.54 -28.42
C SER A 443 -12.14 -5.40 -29.68
N PHE A 444 -11.23 -6.37 -29.55
CA PHE A 444 -10.95 -7.35 -30.59
C PHE A 444 -12.16 -8.26 -30.86
N ILE A 445 -12.78 -8.82 -29.82
CA ILE A 445 -13.99 -9.64 -29.91
C ILE A 445 -15.12 -8.84 -30.56
N THR A 446 -15.41 -7.63 -30.10
CA THR A 446 -16.46 -6.79 -30.69
C THR A 446 -16.23 -6.57 -32.19
N LYS A 447 -14.98 -6.29 -32.59
CA LYS A 447 -14.59 -6.11 -34.01
C LYS A 447 -14.61 -7.41 -34.82
N ALA A 448 -14.34 -8.55 -34.20
CA ALA A 448 -14.43 -9.85 -34.85
C ALA A 448 -15.90 -10.26 -35.04
N LEU A 449 -16.72 -10.07 -34.01
CA LEU A 449 -18.16 -10.35 -34.03
C LEU A 449 -18.90 -9.49 -35.06
N SER A 450 -18.50 -8.22 -35.26
CA SER A 450 -19.10 -7.34 -36.28
C SER A 450 -18.87 -7.81 -37.72
N LYS A 451 -18.09 -8.88 -37.95
CA LYS A 451 -17.85 -9.49 -39.27
C LYS A 451 -18.63 -10.79 -39.48
N ILE A 452 -19.37 -11.25 -38.47
CA ILE A 452 -20.17 -12.47 -38.58
C ILE A 452 -21.43 -12.13 -39.38
N GLU A 453 -21.71 -12.91 -40.42
CA GLU A 453 -22.90 -12.71 -41.26
C GLU A 453 -24.19 -13.14 -40.53
N PRO A 454 -25.30 -12.39 -40.64
CA PRO A 454 -26.56 -12.70 -39.95
C PRO A 454 -27.11 -14.10 -40.22
N GLU A 455 -26.93 -14.65 -41.43
CA GLU A 455 -27.48 -15.96 -41.81
C GLU A 455 -26.79 -17.15 -41.11
N SER A 456 -25.63 -16.91 -40.49
CA SER A 456 -24.83 -17.95 -39.85
C SER A 456 -25.25 -18.30 -38.42
N ILE A 457 -26.16 -17.51 -37.82
CA ILE A 457 -26.54 -17.63 -36.40
C ILE A 457 -27.84 -18.45 -36.26
N SER A 458 -27.79 -19.56 -35.53
CA SER A 458 -28.97 -20.40 -35.29
C SER A 458 -29.80 -19.92 -34.08
N VAL A 459 -31.11 -20.21 -34.10
CA VAL A 459 -32.06 -19.94 -32.99
C VAL A 459 -31.60 -20.58 -31.70
N GLU A 460 -31.07 -21.79 -31.79
CA GLU A 460 -30.59 -22.55 -30.65
C GLU A 460 -29.34 -21.90 -30.04
N ASP A 461 -28.44 -21.36 -30.86
CA ASP A 461 -27.24 -20.67 -30.37
C ASP A 461 -27.61 -19.39 -29.62
N LEU A 462 -28.56 -18.60 -30.14
CA LEU A 462 -29.01 -17.39 -29.46
C LEU A 462 -29.66 -17.69 -28.11
N ARG A 463 -30.45 -18.77 -28.02
CA ARG A 463 -31.05 -19.24 -26.75
C ARG A 463 -29.98 -19.70 -25.76
N LYS A 464 -28.98 -20.46 -26.22
CA LYS A 464 -27.86 -20.90 -25.38
C LYS A 464 -27.03 -19.73 -24.86
N VAL A 465 -26.72 -18.75 -25.71
CA VAL A 465 -25.99 -17.55 -25.29
C VAL A 465 -26.82 -16.73 -24.31
N TYR A 466 -28.14 -16.57 -24.54
CA TYR A 466 -29.02 -15.90 -23.58
C TYR A 466 -29.02 -16.61 -22.22
N ALA A 467 -29.20 -17.94 -22.19
CA ALA A 467 -29.19 -18.72 -20.97
C ALA A 467 -27.84 -18.62 -20.23
N ALA A 468 -26.73 -18.77 -20.96
CA ALA A 468 -25.40 -18.60 -20.39
C ALA A 468 -25.16 -17.19 -19.84
N CYS A 469 -25.67 -16.16 -20.51
CA CYS A 469 -25.63 -14.79 -20.03
C CYS A 469 -26.46 -14.61 -18.75
N GLU A 470 -27.69 -15.12 -18.70
CA GLU A 470 -28.59 -15.04 -17.54
C GLU A 470 -28.01 -15.81 -16.33
N ASP A 471 -27.43 -16.98 -16.55
CA ASP A 471 -26.79 -17.83 -15.54
C ASP A 471 -25.51 -17.19 -14.99
N HIS A 472 -24.55 -16.80 -15.86
CA HIS A 472 -23.31 -16.19 -15.39
C HIS A 472 -23.50 -14.80 -14.82
N ALA A 473 -24.46 -14.03 -15.34
CA ALA A 473 -24.90 -12.78 -14.72
C ALA A 473 -25.28 -13.02 -13.25
N THR A 474 -26.19 -13.97 -13.03
CA THR A 474 -26.67 -14.37 -11.70
C THR A 474 -25.49 -14.77 -10.80
N GLU A 475 -24.61 -15.64 -11.27
CA GLU A 475 -23.43 -16.14 -10.54
C GLU A 475 -22.42 -15.04 -10.20
N LEU A 476 -22.03 -14.20 -11.17
CA LEU A 476 -21.09 -13.11 -10.95
C LEU A 476 -21.64 -12.08 -9.97
N TRP A 477 -22.94 -11.81 -10.03
CA TRP A 477 -23.56 -10.89 -9.10
C TRP A 477 -23.57 -11.48 -7.69
N GLU A 478 -23.94 -12.74 -7.48
CA GLU A 478 -23.89 -13.40 -6.17
C GLU A 478 -22.46 -13.42 -5.58
N HIS A 479 -21.45 -13.77 -6.37
CA HIS A 479 -20.05 -13.77 -5.95
C HIS A 479 -19.50 -12.36 -5.64
N GLN A 480 -20.02 -11.33 -6.30
CA GLN A 480 -19.62 -9.94 -6.08
C GLN A 480 -20.45 -9.24 -5.00
N LYS A 481 -21.28 -9.97 -4.24
CA LYS A 481 -22.23 -9.38 -3.29
C LYS A 481 -23.13 -8.36 -3.99
N LEU A 482 -23.73 -8.74 -5.12
CA LEU A 482 -24.64 -7.94 -5.94
C LEU A 482 -25.87 -8.84 -6.29
N PRO A 483 -27.09 -8.30 -6.39
CA PRO A 483 -28.32 -9.09 -6.61
C PRO A 483 -28.62 -9.45 -8.07
N SER A 484 -29.48 -10.47 -8.29
CA SER A 484 -29.40 -11.40 -9.42
C SER A 484 -30.44 -11.31 -10.57
N THR A 485 -31.74 -11.03 -10.38
CA THR A 485 -32.74 -11.35 -11.45
C THR A 485 -33.33 -10.15 -12.22
N ALA A 486 -33.57 -9.00 -11.60
CA ALA A 486 -34.06 -7.79 -12.29
C ALA A 486 -32.98 -7.08 -13.16
N LYS A 487 -31.74 -7.56 -13.11
CA LYS A 487 -30.57 -6.84 -13.60
C LYS A 487 -30.05 -7.24 -14.96
N PHE A 488 -30.24 -8.48 -15.40
CA PHE A 488 -29.88 -8.80 -16.78
C PHE A 488 -30.69 -7.94 -17.74
N GLU A 489 -31.98 -7.75 -17.44
CA GLU A 489 -32.86 -6.87 -18.20
C GLU A 489 -32.41 -5.40 -18.14
N ARG A 490 -32.03 -4.88 -16.97
CA ARG A 490 -31.52 -3.51 -16.86
C ARG A 490 -30.14 -3.32 -17.48
N LEU A 491 -29.28 -4.35 -17.47
CA LEU A 491 -28.03 -4.36 -18.20
C LEU A 491 -28.28 -4.28 -19.71
N LEU A 492 -29.25 -5.05 -20.22
CA LEU A 492 -29.71 -4.94 -21.59
C LEU A 492 -30.24 -3.52 -21.88
N GLN A 493 -31.06 -2.96 -20.99
CA GLN A 493 -31.54 -1.57 -21.12
C GLN A 493 -30.40 -0.56 -21.19
N LEU A 494 -29.42 -0.65 -20.28
CA LEU A 494 -28.26 0.25 -20.24
C LEU A 494 -27.46 0.17 -21.54
N TRP A 495 -27.18 -1.04 -22.02
CA TRP A 495 -26.34 -1.25 -23.20
C TRP A 495 -27.03 -0.93 -24.51
N ILE A 496 -28.35 -1.06 -24.53
CA ILE A 496 -29.19 -0.60 -25.63
C ILE A 496 -29.28 0.94 -25.64
N LYS A 497 -29.50 1.57 -24.48
CA LYS A 497 -29.54 3.05 -24.36
C LYS A 497 -28.22 3.71 -24.74
N THR A 498 -27.11 3.17 -24.26
CA THR A 498 -25.74 3.62 -24.59
C THR A 498 -25.34 3.32 -26.03
N LYS A 499 -26.15 2.55 -26.79
CA LYS A 499 -25.84 2.08 -28.15
C LYS A 499 -24.47 1.40 -28.23
N LYS A 500 -24.02 0.77 -27.14
CA LYS A 500 -22.63 0.29 -26.95
C LYS A 500 -22.20 -0.76 -28.00
N TYR A 501 -23.16 -1.52 -28.53
CA TYR A 501 -22.91 -2.60 -29.50
C TYR A 501 -23.84 -2.63 -30.71
N SER A 502 -25.00 -2.00 -30.63
CA SER A 502 -25.91 -1.86 -31.77
C SER A 502 -26.81 -0.65 -31.60
N SER A 503 -26.93 0.16 -32.65
CA SER A 503 -27.88 1.26 -32.74
C SER A 503 -29.28 0.81 -33.17
N GLN A 504 -29.45 -0.47 -33.52
CA GLN A 504 -30.71 -1.02 -34.04
C GLN A 504 -31.66 -1.46 -32.92
N LEU A 505 -31.15 -1.68 -31.71
CA LEU A 505 -31.97 -2.08 -30.57
C LEU A 505 -32.48 -0.84 -29.83
N THR A 506 -33.71 -0.93 -29.32
CA THR A 506 -34.32 0.03 -28.41
C THR A 506 -34.82 -0.72 -27.18
N VAL A 507 -35.07 -0.01 -26.08
CA VAL A 507 -35.53 -0.61 -24.81
C VAL A 507 -36.86 -1.37 -25.00
N GLU A 508 -37.70 -0.92 -25.93
CA GLU A 508 -38.99 -1.53 -26.26
C GLU A 508 -38.84 -2.95 -26.84
N HIS A 509 -37.69 -3.27 -27.46
CA HIS A 509 -37.43 -4.59 -28.03
C HIS A 509 -37.16 -5.67 -26.96
N ILE A 510 -36.89 -5.31 -25.70
CA ILE A 510 -36.45 -6.25 -24.65
C ILE A 510 -37.57 -7.22 -24.26
N ALA A 511 -38.78 -6.73 -24.00
CA ALA A 511 -39.90 -7.55 -23.54
C ALA A 511 -40.38 -8.57 -24.60
N PRO A 512 -40.53 -8.20 -25.89
CA PRO A 512 -40.78 -9.15 -26.97
C PRO A 512 -39.69 -10.22 -27.10
N PHE A 513 -38.42 -9.81 -27.03
CA PHE A 513 -37.28 -10.73 -27.13
C PHE A 513 -37.25 -11.77 -26.00
N LYS A 514 -37.48 -11.34 -24.76
CA LYS A 514 -37.50 -12.22 -23.58
C LYS A 514 -38.62 -13.26 -23.66
N THR A 515 -39.80 -12.84 -24.11
CA THR A 515 -40.94 -13.72 -24.34
C THR A 515 -40.57 -14.81 -25.36
N TRP A 516 -39.97 -14.41 -26.48
CA TRP A 516 -39.54 -15.34 -27.51
C TRP A 516 -38.44 -16.32 -27.06
N VAL A 517 -37.40 -15.82 -26.38
CA VAL A 517 -36.23 -16.65 -26.00
C VAL A 517 -36.61 -17.71 -24.96
N LYS A 518 -37.60 -17.43 -24.10
CA LYS A 518 -38.15 -18.37 -23.10
C LYS A 518 -39.19 -19.34 -23.68
N GLY A 519 -39.41 -19.33 -24.99
CA GLY A 519 -40.12 -20.38 -25.71
C GLY A 519 -41.63 -20.21 -25.87
N THR A 520 -42.19 -19.01 -25.60
CA THR A 520 -43.63 -18.75 -25.74
C THR A 520 -44.03 -18.14 -27.09
N SER A 521 -43.09 -17.96 -28.03
CA SER A 521 -43.34 -17.50 -29.41
C SER A 521 -42.48 -18.26 -30.43
N GLN A 522 -43.01 -18.50 -31.64
CA GLN A 522 -42.32 -19.17 -32.75
C GLN A 522 -41.63 -18.20 -33.72
N ASP A 523 -42.00 -16.92 -33.72
CA ASP A 523 -41.51 -15.95 -34.71
C ASP A 523 -40.15 -15.37 -34.32
N LYS A 524 -39.17 -15.37 -35.24
CA LYS A 524 -37.83 -14.79 -34.98
C LYS A 524 -37.95 -13.33 -34.53
N PRO A 525 -37.22 -12.90 -33.49
CA PRO A 525 -37.28 -11.54 -33.00
C PRO A 525 -36.67 -10.57 -34.02
N GLU A 526 -37.23 -9.36 -34.08
CA GLU A 526 -36.66 -8.26 -34.85
C GLU A 526 -35.21 -8.00 -34.41
N HIS A 527 -34.38 -7.55 -35.36
CA HIS A 527 -32.95 -7.28 -35.12
C HIS A 527 -32.18 -8.48 -34.54
N TYR A 528 -32.51 -9.68 -35.00
CA TYR A 528 -31.94 -10.96 -34.59
C TYR A 528 -30.40 -10.97 -34.44
N HIS A 529 -29.71 -10.42 -35.45
CA HIS A 529 -28.25 -10.30 -35.43
C HIS A 529 -27.74 -9.32 -34.36
N ALA A 530 -28.43 -8.21 -34.15
CA ALA A 530 -28.08 -7.23 -33.12
C ALA A 530 -28.22 -7.82 -31.69
N TRP A 531 -29.23 -8.65 -31.45
CA TRP A 531 -29.38 -9.39 -30.20
C TRP A 531 -28.22 -10.35 -29.96
N TYR A 532 -27.82 -11.10 -30.97
CA TYR A 532 -26.65 -11.99 -30.87
C TYR A 532 -25.38 -11.22 -30.53
N LEU A 533 -25.08 -10.15 -31.26
CA LEU A 533 -23.93 -9.29 -31.00
C LEU A 533 -23.96 -8.75 -29.57
N LEU A 534 -25.10 -8.22 -29.12
CA LEU A 534 -25.26 -7.70 -27.77
C LEU A 534 -24.97 -8.78 -26.71
N LEU A 535 -25.59 -9.95 -26.82
CA LEU A 535 -25.48 -11.02 -25.85
C LEU A 535 -24.09 -11.63 -25.79
N VAL A 536 -23.43 -11.88 -26.92
CA VAL A 536 -22.06 -12.41 -26.92
C VAL A 536 -21.07 -11.39 -26.35
N ASN A 537 -21.27 -10.09 -26.62
CA ASN A 537 -20.47 -9.05 -25.97
C ASN A 537 -20.75 -8.99 -24.45
N ILE A 538 -21.98 -9.22 -23.99
CA ILE A 538 -22.28 -9.36 -22.54
C ILE A 538 -21.50 -10.51 -21.96
N LEU A 539 -21.60 -11.69 -22.56
CA LEU A 539 -20.92 -12.89 -22.10
C LEU A 539 -19.41 -12.68 -22.03
N ALA A 540 -18.82 -12.02 -23.04
CA ALA A 540 -17.41 -11.68 -23.04
C ALA A 540 -17.04 -10.72 -21.91
N GLU A 541 -17.79 -9.64 -21.69
CA GLU A 541 -17.51 -8.70 -20.59
C GLU A 541 -17.66 -9.36 -19.21
N VAL A 542 -18.66 -10.22 -19.03
CA VAL A 542 -18.93 -11.00 -17.82
C VAL A 542 -17.71 -11.89 -17.50
N ASN A 543 -17.29 -12.72 -18.46
CA ASN A 543 -16.15 -13.63 -18.30
C ASN A 543 -14.81 -12.90 -18.12
N MET A 544 -14.65 -11.75 -18.79
CA MET A 544 -13.45 -10.92 -18.68
C MET A 544 -13.44 -10.02 -17.42
N LYS A 545 -14.47 -10.10 -16.57
CA LYS A 545 -14.65 -9.25 -15.38
C LYS A 545 -14.64 -7.75 -15.70
N LEU A 546 -15.20 -7.38 -16.86
CA LEU A 546 -15.34 -6.01 -17.35
C LEU A 546 -16.73 -5.42 -17.16
N LEU A 547 -17.66 -6.17 -16.57
CA LEU A 547 -19.05 -5.75 -16.40
C LEU A 547 -19.14 -4.38 -15.70
N GLY A 548 -19.73 -3.40 -16.41
CA GLY A 548 -19.89 -2.02 -15.96
C GLY A 548 -18.60 -1.19 -15.95
N LYS A 549 -17.45 -1.77 -16.30
CA LYS A 549 -16.21 -1.04 -16.51
C LYS A 549 -16.19 -0.45 -17.92
N ASP A 550 -16.19 0.86 -18.00
CA ASP A 550 -15.98 1.57 -19.25
C ASP A 550 -14.48 1.71 -19.54
N ASN A 551 -14.07 1.67 -20.82
CA ASN A 551 -12.73 2.12 -21.19
C ASN A 551 -12.55 3.64 -20.99
N GLN A 552 -13.66 4.38 -20.90
CA GLN A 552 -13.67 5.80 -20.55
C GLN A 552 -13.49 6.06 -19.05
N ALA A 553 -13.78 5.07 -18.19
CA ALA A 553 -13.50 5.16 -16.77
C ALA A 553 -11.98 5.12 -16.58
N PHE A 554 -11.39 6.31 -16.42
CA PHE A 554 -9.95 6.47 -16.45
C PHE A 554 -9.37 6.42 -15.03
N LEU A 555 -8.36 5.58 -14.84
CA LEU A 555 -7.57 5.53 -13.61
C LEU A 555 -6.61 6.71 -13.59
N LEU A 556 -6.70 7.55 -12.57
CA LEU A 556 -5.75 8.62 -12.28
C LEU A 556 -4.85 8.18 -11.12
N PRO A 557 -3.69 7.56 -11.40
CA PRO A 557 -2.72 7.22 -10.36
C PRO A 557 -2.01 8.49 -9.88
N ILE A 558 -1.89 8.64 -8.57
CA ILE A 558 -1.10 9.67 -7.92
C ILE A 558 -0.06 8.95 -7.08
N ALA A 559 1.20 9.27 -7.34
CA ALA A 559 2.35 8.70 -6.67
C ALA A 559 3.34 9.83 -6.37
N PRO A 560 4.32 9.63 -5.46
CA PRO A 560 5.33 10.63 -5.15
C PRO A 560 6.30 10.77 -6.33
N LEU A 561 5.82 11.45 -7.38
CA LEU A 561 6.52 11.70 -8.63
C LEU A 561 6.91 13.16 -8.68
N ARG A 562 8.13 13.42 -9.14
CA ARG A 562 8.64 14.77 -9.37
C ARG A 562 9.00 14.92 -10.84
N ARG A 563 8.71 16.10 -11.40
CA ARG A 563 9.23 16.47 -12.71
C ARG A 563 10.70 16.87 -12.60
N ASN A 564 11.57 16.14 -13.28
CA ASN A 564 12.99 16.45 -13.44
C ASN A 564 13.32 16.52 -14.94
N GLN A 565 13.75 17.68 -15.43
CA GLN A 565 14.05 17.92 -16.86
C GLN A 565 12.92 17.48 -17.81
N GLY A 566 11.66 17.74 -17.43
CA GLY A 566 10.49 17.37 -18.24
C GLY A 566 10.03 15.91 -18.10
N LYS A 567 10.79 15.04 -17.43
CA LYS A 567 10.43 13.64 -17.17
C LYS A 567 9.94 13.47 -15.72
N LEU A 568 8.91 12.66 -15.52
CA LEU A 568 8.51 12.24 -14.18
C LEU A 568 9.45 11.15 -13.66
N THR A 569 9.99 11.36 -12.47
CA THR A 569 10.83 10.41 -11.74
C THR A 569 10.27 10.20 -10.34
N LEU A 570 10.39 8.98 -9.82
CA LEU A 570 10.01 8.68 -8.44
C LEU A 570 10.86 9.50 -7.46
N ALA A 571 10.21 10.09 -6.47
CA ALA A 571 10.85 10.73 -5.33
C ALA A 571 10.46 9.94 -4.06
N PRO A 572 11.43 9.46 -3.26
CA PRO A 572 11.10 8.79 -2.00
C PRO A 572 10.46 9.78 -1.03
N LEU A 573 9.42 9.34 -0.32
CA LEU A 573 8.89 10.10 0.81
C LEU A 573 9.82 9.98 2.02
N PRO A 574 9.80 10.96 2.95
CA PRO A 574 10.44 10.82 4.26
C PRO A 574 10.17 9.44 4.89
N GLY A 575 11.22 8.79 5.42
CA GLY A 575 11.07 7.50 6.10
C GLY A 575 10.75 6.29 5.23
N ALA A 576 10.90 6.38 3.90
CA ALA A 576 10.71 5.26 2.99
C ALA A 576 11.51 3.99 3.37
N ALA A 577 12.70 4.13 4.00
CA ALA A 577 13.51 3.00 4.47
C ALA A 577 12.92 2.24 5.68
N LEU A 578 12.07 2.91 6.47
CA LEU A 578 11.23 2.26 7.49
C LEU A 578 9.82 2.03 6.94
N ALA A 579 9.73 1.84 5.62
CA ALA A 579 8.51 1.60 4.89
C ALA A 579 7.39 2.64 5.15
N GLY A 580 7.79 3.91 5.20
CA GLY A 580 6.90 5.06 5.24
C GLY A 580 6.67 5.64 6.64
N PHE A 581 7.12 4.99 7.73
CA PHE A 581 6.80 5.38 9.12
C PHE A 581 7.16 6.82 9.53
N ALA A 582 7.90 7.59 8.72
CA ALA A 582 8.26 8.95 9.08
C ALA A 582 7.14 9.99 8.90
N GLY A 583 6.03 9.68 8.20
CA GLY A 583 4.89 10.60 8.13
C GLY A 583 4.32 10.98 9.51
N PHE A 584 4.44 10.10 10.51
CA PHE A 584 4.12 10.36 11.93
C PHE A 584 5.36 10.62 12.79
N GLY A 585 6.54 10.56 12.17
CA GLY A 585 7.81 10.63 12.85
C GLY A 585 8.12 12.03 13.36
N SER A 586 7.73 13.06 12.60
CA SER A 586 7.74 14.44 13.07
C SER A 586 6.79 15.33 12.27
N TYR A 587 6.43 16.46 12.86
CA TYR A 587 5.53 17.44 12.23
C TYR A 587 6.05 17.91 10.86
N ALA A 588 7.36 18.23 10.76
CA ALA A 588 7.95 18.73 9.52
C ALA A 588 7.90 17.70 8.38
N ALA A 589 8.13 16.42 8.68
CA ALA A 589 8.00 15.35 7.69
C ALA A 589 6.55 15.25 7.16
N GLY A 590 5.57 15.32 8.06
CA GLY A 590 4.16 15.31 7.69
C GLY A 590 3.76 16.52 6.82
N VAL A 591 4.21 17.72 7.16
CA VAL A 591 3.96 18.93 6.34
C VAL A 591 4.59 18.78 4.95
N PHE A 592 5.83 18.30 4.86
CA PHE A 592 6.48 18.06 3.58
C PHE A 592 5.66 17.11 2.70
N GLU A 593 5.21 15.98 3.24
CA GLU A 593 4.40 15.00 2.53
C GLU A 593 3.07 15.57 2.04
N VAL A 594 2.41 16.41 2.86
CA VAL A 594 1.19 17.11 2.48
C VAL A 594 1.45 18.04 1.29
N GLU A 595 2.47 18.89 1.36
CA GLU A 595 2.75 19.84 0.28
C GLU A 595 3.21 19.15 -1.00
N PHE A 596 4.02 18.09 -0.88
CA PHE A 596 4.47 17.32 -2.02
C PHE A 596 3.33 16.53 -2.67
N ALA A 597 2.40 15.98 -1.89
CA ALA A 597 1.21 15.32 -2.40
C ALA A 597 0.33 16.25 -3.25
N LYS A 598 0.22 17.53 -2.87
CA LYS A 598 -0.53 18.51 -3.67
C LYS A 598 0.11 18.71 -5.05
N GLN A 599 1.43 18.88 -5.10
CA GLN A 599 2.16 18.98 -6.36
C GLN A 599 2.00 17.71 -7.21
N ALA A 600 2.16 16.53 -6.61
CA ALA A 600 2.02 15.25 -7.30
C ALA A 600 0.61 15.06 -7.90
N ALA A 601 -0.44 15.44 -7.16
CA ALA A 601 -1.82 15.40 -7.65
C ALA A 601 -1.99 16.31 -8.88
N ILE A 602 -1.49 17.55 -8.79
CA ILE A 602 -1.56 18.53 -9.88
C ILE A 602 -0.82 18.03 -11.12
N ASP A 603 0.41 17.55 -10.96
CA ASP A 603 1.23 17.01 -12.07
C ASP A 603 0.51 15.85 -12.77
N MET A 604 -0.03 14.89 -12.01
CA MET A 604 -0.72 13.75 -12.58
C MET A 604 -2.04 14.12 -13.25
N MET A 605 -2.79 15.08 -12.70
CA MET A 605 -4.01 15.58 -13.34
C MET A 605 -3.71 16.28 -14.67
N ARG A 606 -2.57 16.99 -14.79
CA ARG A 606 -2.11 17.59 -16.07
C ARG A 606 -1.69 16.52 -17.05
N GLU A 607 -0.79 15.62 -16.66
CA GLU A 607 -0.25 14.56 -17.54
C GLU A 607 -1.36 13.67 -18.12
N LEU A 608 -2.42 13.47 -17.34
CA LEU A 608 -3.56 12.62 -17.72
C LEU A 608 -4.73 13.40 -18.33
N TRP A 609 -4.51 14.67 -18.66
CA TRP A 609 -5.47 15.54 -19.35
C TRP A 609 -6.82 15.61 -18.64
N LEU A 610 -6.80 15.72 -17.30
CA LEU A 610 -7.98 16.08 -16.52
C LEU A 610 -8.08 17.60 -16.33
N ILE A 611 -6.93 18.26 -16.22
CA ILE A 611 -6.82 19.73 -16.16
C ILE A 611 -5.88 20.26 -17.27
N PRO A 612 -6.02 21.53 -17.68
CA PRO A 612 -5.18 22.16 -18.70
C PRO A 612 -3.68 22.14 -18.38
N GLN A 613 -2.85 22.14 -19.43
CA GLN A 613 -1.38 22.13 -19.30
C GLN A 613 -0.81 23.47 -18.82
N ASP A 614 -1.55 24.56 -18.99
CA ASP A 614 -1.20 25.92 -18.59
C ASP A 614 -1.58 26.25 -17.13
N VAL A 615 -2.10 25.27 -16.38
CA VAL A 615 -2.29 25.42 -14.92
C VAL A 615 -0.94 25.74 -14.27
N PRO A 616 -0.82 26.79 -13.43
CA PRO A 616 0.45 27.19 -12.82
C PRO A 616 1.05 26.12 -11.90
N ASP A 617 2.36 25.91 -11.95
CA ASP A 617 3.08 24.99 -11.05
C ASP A 617 2.86 25.32 -9.57
N TYR A 618 2.62 24.29 -8.75
CA TYR A 618 2.48 24.45 -7.31
C TYR A 618 3.86 24.39 -6.64
N LYS A 619 4.24 25.48 -6.01
CA LYS A 619 5.57 25.63 -5.44
C LYS A 619 5.66 25.01 -4.04
N TYR A 620 5.48 23.70 -3.97
CA TYR A 620 5.40 22.96 -2.71
C TYR A 620 6.57 23.25 -1.75
N TRP A 621 7.79 23.41 -2.29
CA TRP A 621 8.98 23.69 -1.50
C TRP A 621 8.97 25.09 -0.86
N GLU A 622 8.48 26.11 -1.58
CA GLU A 622 8.36 27.46 -1.04
C GLU A 622 7.32 27.46 0.10
N VAL A 623 6.17 26.81 -0.11
CA VAL A 623 5.12 26.68 0.92
C VAL A 623 5.63 25.92 2.15
N PHE A 624 6.34 24.81 1.95
CA PHE A 624 6.97 24.06 3.03
C PHE A 624 7.98 24.92 3.81
N ALA A 625 8.86 25.64 3.12
CA ALA A 625 9.90 26.47 3.74
C ALA A 625 9.32 27.66 4.54
N ASP A 626 8.16 28.17 4.11
CA ASP A 626 7.46 29.27 4.78
C ASP A 626 6.57 28.80 5.94
N THR A 627 6.32 27.49 6.07
CA THR A 627 5.49 26.95 7.15
C THR A 627 6.22 27.00 8.49
N ASP A 628 5.53 27.51 9.52
CA ASP A 628 6.06 27.57 10.89
C ASP A 628 6.47 26.17 11.37
N GLY A 629 7.65 26.08 12.00
CA GLY A 629 8.26 24.80 12.42
C GLY A 629 9.06 24.07 11.32
N CYS A 630 8.95 24.48 10.05
CA CYS A 630 9.66 23.82 8.93
C CYS A 630 10.86 24.63 8.41
N ARG A 631 10.92 25.93 8.67
CA ARG A 631 11.91 26.87 8.10
C ARG A 631 13.36 26.48 8.36
N GLU A 632 13.69 26.06 9.58
CA GLU A 632 15.07 25.67 9.92
C GLU A 632 15.52 24.43 9.15
N LEU A 633 14.64 23.42 9.05
CA LEU A 633 14.89 22.21 8.27
C LEU A 633 15.03 22.53 6.78
N ALA A 634 14.14 23.37 6.24
CA ALA A 634 14.19 23.82 4.85
C ALA A 634 15.50 24.56 4.52
N GLN A 635 15.99 25.43 5.42
CA GLN A 635 17.28 26.11 5.25
C GLN A 635 18.47 25.15 5.30
N LYS A 636 18.47 24.18 6.21
CA LYS A 636 19.53 23.16 6.30
C LYS A 636 19.63 22.34 5.01
N VAL A 637 18.49 21.92 4.47
CA VAL A 637 18.41 21.14 3.21
C VAL A 637 18.75 22.00 1.99
N GLY A 638 18.24 23.23 1.92
CA GLY A 638 18.47 24.16 0.81
C GLY A 638 19.93 24.61 0.66
N ASN A 639 20.63 24.87 1.78
CA ASN A 639 22.02 25.30 1.77
C ASN A 639 23.01 24.23 1.25
N ARG A 640 22.62 22.94 1.28
CA ARG A 640 23.47 21.83 0.82
C ARG A 640 23.34 21.52 -0.67
N THR A 641 22.23 21.91 -1.30
CA THR A 641 21.84 21.38 -2.61
C THR A 641 21.91 22.39 -3.75
N GLY A 642 21.94 23.70 -3.46
CA GLY A 642 22.18 24.78 -4.44
C GLY A 642 21.05 24.99 -5.49
N ASP A 643 20.29 23.93 -5.76
CA ASP A 643 19.01 23.81 -6.48
C ASP A 643 18.16 22.78 -5.70
N LEU A 644 16.83 22.72 -5.93
CA LEU A 644 15.95 21.66 -5.39
C LEU A 644 16.65 20.28 -5.43
N PRO A 645 16.82 19.58 -4.29
CA PRO A 645 17.77 18.47 -4.11
C PRO A 645 17.77 17.50 -5.29
N LYS A 646 18.89 17.41 -6.01
CA LYS A 646 19.04 16.49 -7.15
C LYS A 646 19.25 15.04 -6.69
N ASP A 647 19.76 14.86 -5.48
CA ASP A 647 19.96 13.57 -4.83
C ASP A 647 19.39 13.63 -3.41
N PHE A 648 18.40 12.79 -3.13
CA PHE A 648 17.50 12.91 -2.00
C PHE A 648 18.13 12.36 -0.70
N VAL A 649 19.09 13.09 -0.11
CA VAL A 649 19.62 12.78 1.23
C VAL A 649 18.75 13.45 2.31
N PHE A 650 17.44 13.20 2.28
CA PHE A 650 16.50 13.70 3.31
C PHE A 650 16.56 12.83 4.59
N PHE A 651 17.14 11.62 4.48
CA PHE A 651 17.33 10.68 5.59
C PHE A 651 18.26 11.21 6.69
N ASP A 652 19.34 11.93 6.34
CA ASP A 652 20.33 12.41 7.32
C ASP A 652 19.88 13.65 8.11
N ASP A 653 18.93 14.41 7.55
CA ASP A 653 18.45 15.66 8.17
C ASP A 653 17.21 15.47 9.04
N ILE A 654 16.33 14.49 8.74
CA ILE A 654 15.30 14.05 9.70
C ILE A 654 15.91 13.28 10.87
N ASN A 655 17.05 12.59 10.68
CA ASN A 655 17.84 12.01 11.78
C ASN A 655 18.48 13.07 12.71
N GLN A 656 18.27 14.36 12.46
CA GLN A 656 18.64 15.47 13.36
C GLN A 656 17.43 16.14 14.02
N ASP A 657 16.20 15.72 13.68
CA ASP A 657 15.00 16.16 14.36
C ASP A 657 14.93 15.47 15.74
N GLU A 658 15.12 16.25 16.81
CA GLU A 658 15.13 15.74 18.18
C GLU A 658 13.80 15.06 18.55
N GLU A 659 12.68 15.54 18.00
CA GLU A 659 11.34 14.96 18.22
C GLU A 659 11.25 13.55 17.65
N TRP A 660 11.76 13.36 16.42
CA TRP A 660 11.79 12.07 15.75
C TRP A 660 12.66 11.06 16.51
N LEU A 661 13.88 11.48 16.89
CA LEU A 661 14.82 10.63 17.61
C LEU A 661 14.27 10.20 18.97
N ASP A 662 13.66 11.11 19.72
CA ASP A 662 13.04 10.77 21.00
C ASP A 662 11.89 9.79 20.83
N GLY A 663 10.98 10.04 19.88
CA GLY A 663 9.86 9.15 19.59
C GLY A 663 10.30 7.74 19.19
N MET A 664 11.34 7.63 18.36
CA MET A 664 11.91 6.34 17.98
C MET A 664 12.56 5.61 19.15
N ASN A 665 13.27 6.33 20.03
CA ASN A 665 13.83 5.73 21.25
C ASN A 665 12.72 5.16 22.15
N ARG A 666 11.61 5.90 22.32
CA ARG A 666 10.46 5.42 23.11
C ARG A 666 9.82 4.18 22.48
N LEU A 667 9.70 4.12 21.16
CA LEU A 667 9.19 2.94 20.45
C LEU A 667 10.10 1.73 20.67
N LEU A 668 11.42 1.92 20.54
CA LEU A 668 12.40 0.86 20.81
C LEU A 668 12.32 0.36 22.25
N ASP A 669 12.26 1.26 23.23
CA ASP A 669 12.11 0.90 24.64
C ASP A 669 10.82 0.10 24.90
N ARG A 670 9.74 0.42 24.20
CA ARG A 670 8.48 -0.34 24.28
C ARG A 670 8.60 -1.74 23.68
N ILE A 671 9.30 -1.90 22.56
CA ILE A 671 9.58 -3.22 21.98
C ILE A 671 10.44 -4.03 22.97
N VAL A 672 11.47 -3.43 23.59
CA VAL A 672 12.27 -4.09 24.63
C VAL A 672 11.39 -4.58 25.78
N ASN A 673 10.53 -3.70 26.32
CA ASN A 673 9.69 -4.02 27.46
C ASN A 673 8.74 -5.19 27.19
N ILE A 674 8.05 -5.19 26.04
CA ILE A 674 7.12 -6.27 25.66
C ILE A 674 7.86 -7.61 25.52
N LEU A 675 9.08 -7.60 24.99
CA LEU A 675 9.87 -8.81 24.79
C LEU A 675 10.58 -9.28 26.07
N SER A 676 10.91 -8.37 26.99
CA SER A 676 11.56 -8.70 28.27
C SER A 676 10.62 -9.36 29.29
N VAL A 677 9.31 -9.14 29.20
CA VAL A 677 8.33 -9.71 30.15
C VAL A 677 8.12 -11.21 29.94
N ASN A 678 8.52 -11.78 28.79
CA ASN A 678 8.23 -13.18 28.44
C ASN A 678 9.44 -14.13 28.37
N SER A 679 10.68 -13.68 28.59
CA SER A 679 11.80 -14.58 28.95
C SER A 679 13.12 -13.83 29.25
N ASP A 680 13.78 -14.21 30.35
CA ASP A 680 15.07 -13.66 30.79
C ASP A 680 16.21 -13.82 29.76
N HIS A 681 16.06 -14.73 28.79
CA HIS A 681 17.08 -15.02 27.76
C HIS A 681 16.83 -14.26 26.45
N PHE A 682 15.57 -14.01 26.08
CA PHE A 682 15.21 -13.32 24.83
C PHE A 682 15.37 -11.80 24.99
N GLY A 683 14.98 -11.26 26.16
CA GLY A 683 15.18 -9.85 26.50
C GLY A 683 16.65 -9.42 26.43
N PHE A 684 17.59 -10.26 26.89
CA PHE A 684 19.02 -9.92 26.93
C PHE A 684 19.69 -9.91 25.54
N GLN A 685 19.29 -10.82 24.64
CA GLN A 685 19.79 -10.85 23.26
C GLN A 685 19.16 -9.74 22.40
N PHE A 686 17.88 -9.42 22.64
CA PHE A 686 17.20 -8.32 21.99
C PHE A 686 17.72 -6.95 22.48
N LEU A 687 18.08 -6.81 23.76
CA LEU A 687 18.82 -5.64 24.29
C LEU A 687 20.20 -5.47 23.65
N LYS A 688 20.90 -6.55 23.30
CA LYS A 688 22.15 -6.46 22.50
C LYS A 688 21.87 -6.02 21.06
N LEU A 689 20.80 -6.53 20.44
CA LEU A 689 20.35 -6.11 19.11
C LEU A 689 19.93 -4.63 19.11
N ILE A 690 19.24 -4.16 20.16
CA ILE A 690 18.77 -2.77 20.30
C ILE A 690 19.85 -1.79 20.72
N ASN A 691 20.83 -2.20 21.52
CA ASN A 691 22.07 -1.44 21.63
C ASN A 691 22.81 -1.38 20.28
N GLY A 692 22.60 -2.39 19.42
CA GLY A 692 22.89 -2.33 17.98
C GLY A 692 21.95 -1.40 17.18
N TYR A 693 20.67 -1.24 17.51
CA TYR A 693 19.75 -0.29 16.86
C TYR A 693 19.97 1.18 17.27
N ARG A 694 20.36 1.47 18.52
CA ARG A 694 20.94 2.79 18.88
C ARG A 694 22.18 3.06 18.05
N SER A 695 22.91 2.01 17.67
CA SER A 695 23.97 2.10 16.69
C SER A 695 23.47 2.17 15.23
N ILE A 696 22.22 1.83 14.89
CA ILE A 696 21.60 1.97 13.54
C ILE A 696 21.38 3.42 13.14
N ALA A 697 20.98 4.34 14.02
CA ALA A 697 21.02 5.78 13.68
C ALA A 697 22.47 6.27 13.40
N TRP A 698 23.45 5.67 14.07
CA TRP A 698 24.88 5.88 13.85
C TRP A 698 25.47 5.03 12.69
N PHE A 699 24.77 3.97 12.26
CA PHE A 699 25.19 2.99 11.25
C PHE A 699 24.52 3.22 9.91
N LEU A 700 23.31 3.78 9.87
CA LEU A 700 22.72 4.42 8.68
C LEU A 700 23.58 5.60 8.24
N ARG A 701 24.19 6.35 9.19
CA ARG A 701 25.27 7.31 8.91
C ARG A 701 26.56 6.67 8.33
N ARG A 702 26.77 5.36 8.43
CA ARG A 702 28.00 4.65 8.00
C ARG A 702 27.80 3.69 6.82
N LEU A 703 26.56 3.38 6.43
CA LEU A 703 26.24 2.26 5.55
C LEU A 703 26.39 2.57 4.06
N ASP A 704 26.53 3.84 3.65
CA ASP A 704 26.81 4.17 2.25
C ASP A 704 27.78 5.36 2.13
N LEU A 705 28.90 5.28 2.85
CA LEU A 705 29.94 6.31 2.79
C LEU A 705 30.96 6.02 1.68
N GLY A 706 30.61 6.44 0.47
CA GLY A 706 31.55 6.72 -0.62
C GLY A 706 32.24 5.51 -1.27
N GLN A 707 33.34 5.80 -1.98
CA GLN A 707 34.13 4.81 -2.71
C GLN A 707 34.69 3.73 -1.76
N LYS A 708 34.44 2.45 -2.09
CA LYS A 708 34.98 1.30 -1.34
C LYS A 708 36.41 1.00 -1.78
N PHE A 709 37.25 0.62 -0.83
CA PHE A 709 38.63 0.21 -1.06
C PHE A 709 38.81 -1.25 -0.65
N GLU A 710 39.59 -1.98 -1.44
CA GLU A 710 39.91 -3.38 -1.19
C GLU A 710 41.11 -3.50 -0.25
N PHE A 711 41.01 -4.37 0.75
CA PHE A 711 42.06 -4.69 1.72
C PHE A 711 42.43 -6.16 1.59
N ARG A 712 43.68 -6.47 1.21
CA ARG A 712 44.21 -7.84 1.13
C ARG A 712 45.28 -8.07 2.20
N ILE A 713 45.00 -8.99 3.12
CA ILE A 713 45.92 -9.34 4.19
C ILE A 713 46.48 -10.72 3.90
N LYS A 714 47.76 -10.78 3.54
CA LYS A 714 48.45 -12.04 3.21
C LYS A 714 48.69 -12.85 4.47
N VAL A 715 48.30 -14.13 4.43
CA VAL A 715 48.43 -15.08 5.54
C VAL A 715 49.07 -16.38 5.06
N LYS A 716 49.49 -17.23 6.00
CA LYS A 716 50.04 -18.56 5.67
C LYS A 716 48.90 -19.53 5.33
N GLU A 717 49.08 -20.34 4.28
CA GLU A 717 48.14 -21.35 3.74
C GLU A 717 47.44 -22.21 4.81
N LYS A 718 48.15 -22.61 5.88
CA LYS A 718 47.61 -23.47 6.95
C LYS A 718 47.04 -22.72 8.16
N SER A 719 46.81 -21.42 8.05
CA SER A 719 46.37 -20.61 9.18
C SER A 719 44.83 -20.61 9.28
N ARG A 720 44.27 -21.06 10.41
CA ARG A 720 42.84 -20.92 10.74
C ARG A 720 42.51 -19.48 11.13
N LEU A 721 43.03 -18.52 10.36
CA LEU A 721 42.82 -17.11 10.63
C LEU A 721 41.56 -16.65 9.94
N GLU A 722 40.84 -15.75 10.58
CA GLU A 722 39.65 -15.14 10.02
C GLU A 722 39.57 -13.65 10.37
N LEU A 723 38.86 -12.92 9.53
CA LEU A 723 38.43 -11.56 9.85
C LEU A 723 37.12 -11.64 10.62
N ASP A 724 37.16 -11.18 11.87
CA ASP A 724 36.04 -11.26 12.82
C ASP A 724 35.11 -10.05 12.65
N GLY A 725 33.95 -10.31 12.07
CA GLY A 725 32.91 -9.31 11.80
C GLY A 725 32.15 -8.86 13.07
N ARG A 726 31.17 -7.95 12.93
CA ARG A 726 30.20 -7.69 14.01
C ARG A 726 29.04 -8.70 13.89
N GLY A 727 29.17 -9.87 14.51
CA GLY A 727 28.14 -10.93 14.49
C GLY A 727 28.76 -12.32 14.58
N VAL A 728 27.94 -13.38 14.61
CA VAL A 728 28.41 -14.79 14.77
C VAL A 728 28.47 -15.56 13.45
N LEU A 729 28.15 -14.92 12.31
CA LEU A 729 27.84 -15.64 11.05
C LEU A 729 28.63 -15.20 9.81
N ASN A 730 29.60 -14.28 9.91
CA ASN A 730 30.25 -13.67 8.74
C ASN A 730 31.76 -13.51 8.93
N ASP A 731 32.44 -14.54 9.42
CA ASP A 731 33.90 -14.54 9.51
C ASP A 731 34.50 -14.90 8.15
N LEU A 732 35.35 -14.02 7.62
CA LEU A 732 35.99 -14.26 6.32
C LEU A 732 37.23 -15.11 6.50
N LYS A 733 37.25 -16.26 5.82
CA LYS A 733 38.41 -17.16 5.76
C LYS A 733 39.35 -16.74 4.62
N PRO A 734 40.63 -17.18 4.66
CA PRO A 734 41.57 -16.85 3.63
C PRO A 734 41.15 -17.50 2.30
N ILE A 735 41.26 -16.74 1.20
CA ILE A 735 41.09 -17.25 -0.16
C ILE A 735 42.44 -17.30 -0.88
N GLU A 736 42.60 -18.23 -1.80
CA GLU A 736 43.82 -18.37 -2.61
C GLU A 736 43.76 -17.49 -3.86
N ILE A 737 44.82 -16.71 -4.10
CA ILE A 737 45.02 -15.87 -5.28
C ILE A 737 46.47 -16.02 -5.71
N ASP A 738 46.71 -16.46 -6.94
CA ASP A 738 48.04 -16.63 -7.53
C ASP A 738 49.01 -17.48 -6.66
N GLY A 739 48.49 -18.51 -5.97
CA GLY A 739 49.26 -19.39 -5.09
C GLY A 739 49.54 -18.81 -3.69
N GLU A 740 49.01 -17.64 -3.36
CA GLU A 740 49.12 -17.01 -2.05
C GLU A 740 47.75 -16.88 -1.38
N HIS A 741 47.70 -16.92 -0.04
CA HIS A 741 46.43 -16.89 0.70
C HIS A 741 46.19 -15.51 1.32
N PHE A 742 44.98 -14.97 1.13
CA PHE A 742 44.61 -13.64 1.59
C PHE A 742 43.28 -13.63 2.34
N LEU A 743 43.23 -12.90 3.45
CA LEU A 743 41.99 -12.40 4.03
C LEU A 743 41.62 -11.09 3.33
N ILE A 744 40.39 -10.99 2.81
CA ILE A 744 39.96 -9.83 2.02
C ILE A 744 38.79 -9.12 2.67
N SER A 745 38.83 -7.79 2.73
CA SER A 745 37.75 -6.96 3.24
C SER A 745 37.58 -5.71 2.37
N PHE A 746 36.35 -5.23 2.24
CA PHE A 746 36.03 -4.00 1.54
C PHE A 746 35.56 -2.96 2.54
N ASN A 747 36.24 -1.82 2.58
CA ASN A 747 35.95 -0.75 3.54
C ASN A 747 35.86 0.60 2.82
N GLY A 748 34.82 1.37 3.11
CA GLY A 748 34.66 2.76 2.69
C GLY A 748 35.46 3.72 3.57
N ALA A 749 35.64 4.95 3.11
CA ALA A 749 36.29 5.99 3.90
C ALA A 749 35.84 7.41 3.52
N GLU A 750 35.74 8.26 4.55
CA GLU A 750 35.35 9.67 4.42
C GLU A 750 36.23 10.58 5.29
N ILE A 751 36.44 11.82 4.83
CA ILE A 751 37.08 12.88 5.61
C ILE A 751 36.00 13.67 6.32
N ILE A 752 35.98 13.60 7.65
CA ILE A 752 35.08 14.40 8.49
C ILE A 752 35.83 15.60 9.07
N LYS A 753 35.16 16.75 9.18
CA LYS A 753 35.70 17.94 9.86
C LYS A 753 35.17 18.02 11.27
N ILE A 754 36.05 17.89 12.27
CA ILE A 754 35.71 18.08 13.68
C ILE A 754 36.54 19.25 14.20
N LYS A 755 35.90 20.32 14.66
CA LYS A 755 36.56 21.50 15.27
C LYS A 755 37.73 22.06 14.42
N ASN A 756 37.53 22.18 13.11
CA ASN A 756 38.52 22.62 12.11
C ASN A 756 39.68 21.66 11.79
N GLU A 757 39.65 20.42 12.29
CA GLU A 757 40.61 19.37 11.91
C GLU A 757 39.96 18.34 10.97
N GLU A 758 40.66 17.96 9.90
CA GLU A 758 40.27 16.87 9.00
C GLU A 758 40.66 15.53 9.63
N LYS A 759 39.68 14.68 9.95
CA LYS A 759 39.90 13.32 10.42
C LYS A 759 39.41 12.33 9.37
N LEU A 760 40.22 11.31 9.06
CA LEU A 760 39.79 10.19 8.22
C LEU A 760 38.98 9.21 9.06
N LEU A 761 37.82 8.81 8.57
CA LEU A 761 37.01 7.76 9.16
C LEU A 761 36.78 6.65 8.14
N TRP A 762 37.16 5.43 8.49
CA TRP A 762 36.89 4.22 7.72
C TRP A 762 35.57 3.59 8.15
N SER A 763 34.86 2.96 7.22
CA SER A 763 33.61 2.22 7.46
C SER A 763 33.69 0.84 6.80
N GLY A 764 33.16 -0.18 7.47
CA GLY A 764 33.16 -1.54 6.93
C GLY A 764 32.79 -2.57 7.97
N TYR A 765 32.30 -3.71 7.49
CA TYR A 765 31.69 -4.74 8.32
C TYR A 765 32.67 -5.39 9.32
N HIS A 766 33.95 -5.48 8.92
CA HIS A 766 35.01 -6.11 9.71
C HIS A 766 35.79 -5.11 10.57
N LEU A 767 35.34 -3.85 10.71
CA LEU A 767 36.06 -2.85 11.49
C LEU A 767 35.62 -2.81 12.96
N ARG A 768 36.59 -2.64 13.87
CA ARG A 768 36.36 -2.42 15.30
C ARG A 768 37.13 -1.20 15.80
N GLU A 769 36.72 -0.67 16.95
CA GLU A 769 37.43 0.41 17.65
C GLU A 769 38.24 -0.19 18.81
N LYS A 770 39.52 0.17 18.92
CA LYS A 770 40.42 -0.22 20.01
C LYS A 770 41.36 0.95 20.32
N ASP A 771 41.40 1.37 21.59
CA ASP A 771 42.27 2.46 22.07
C ASP A 771 42.12 3.75 21.20
N GLU A 772 40.87 4.12 20.90
CA GLU A 772 40.49 5.26 20.04
C GLU A 772 40.89 5.15 18.55
N LEU A 773 41.47 4.02 18.14
CA LEU A 773 41.84 3.71 16.75
C LEU A 773 40.84 2.76 16.09
N GLN A 774 40.69 2.89 14.77
CA GLN A 774 39.95 1.94 13.95
C GLN A 774 40.87 0.81 13.48
N VAL A 775 40.45 -0.43 13.70
CA VAL A 775 41.26 -1.61 13.43
C VAL A 775 40.50 -2.70 12.67
N LEU A 776 41.23 -3.51 11.91
CA LEU A 776 40.80 -4.81 11.39
C LEU A 776 41.27 -5.92 12.36
N PRO A 777 40.36 -6.55 13.12
CA PRO A 777 40.70 -7.64 14.02
C PRO A 777 40.85 -8.96 13.25
N ILE A 778 41.93 -9.67 13.53
CA ILE A 778 42.20 -11.00 13.00
C ILE A 778 42.19 -11.98 14.16
N ARG A 779 41.40 -13.05 14.03
CA ARG A 779 41.23 -14.10 15.02
C ARG A 779 41.80 -15.42 14.52
N LYS A 780 42.00 -16.38 15.44
CA LYS A 780 42.40 -17.75 15.12
C LYS A 780 41.42 -18.75 15.74
N ASP A 781 40.75 -19.50 14.89
CA ASP A 781 39.77 -20.54 15.22
C ASP A 781 40.45 -21.77 15.89
N GLN A 782 39.82 -22.32 16.94
CA GLN A 782 40.24 -23.52 17.68
C GLN A 782 39.22 -24.65 17.61
N LEU A 783 39.67 -25.87 17.28
CA LEU A 783 38.80 -27.04 17.04
C LEU A 783 37.99 -27.53 18.27
N LEU A 784 38.26 -27.03 19.48
CA LEU A 784 37.76 -27.59 20.75
C LEU A 784 37.38 -26.53 21.81
N ASN A 785 37.36 -25.23 21.48
CA ASN A 785 37.05 -24.16 22.43
C ASN A 785 36.11 -23.13 21.78
N PRO A 786 34.92 -22.83 22.35
CA PRO A 786 33.91 -21.97 21.73
C PRO A 786 34.23 -20.46 21.73
N PHE A 787 35.51 -20.09 21.88
CA PHE A 787 35.95 -18.69 21.91
C PHE A 787 37.22 -18.51 21.07
N ASP A 788 37.13 -17.69 20.03
CA ASP A 788 38.26 -17.40 19.14
C ASP A 788 39.33 -16.59 19.86
N ILE A 789 40.60 -16.95 19.62
CA ILE A 789 41.69 -16.23 20.25
C ILE A 789 42.11 -15.06 19.37
N ALA A 790 42.26 -13.88 19.98
CA ALA A 790 42.92 -12.72 19.36
C ALA A 790 44.24 -13.13 18.72
N TYR A 791 44.41 -12.82 17.43
CA TYR A 791 45.67 -13.06 16.72
C TYR A 791 46.40 -11.76 16.40
N ALA A 792 45.72 -10.78 15.82
CA ALA A 792 46.27 -9.45 15.54
C ALA A 792 45.16 -8.40 15.42
N ASN A 793 45.50 -7.12 15.59
CA ASN A 793 44.64 -6.01 15.17
C ASN A 793 45.44 -5.11 14.24
N LEU A 794 44.95 -4.83 13.03
CA LEU A 794 45.63 -3.95 12.08
C LEU A 794 45.01 -2.57 12.14
N GLU A 795 45.80 -1.54 12.47
CA GLU A 795 45.38 -0.15 12.33
C GLU A 795 45.12 0.17 10.85
N LEU A 796 44.09 0.97 10.56
CA LEU A 796 43.71 1.31 9.20
C LEU A 796 44.61 2.38 8.55
N PRO A 797 44.72 2.43 7.21
CA PRO A 797 45.59 3.37 6.51
C PRO A 797 45.32 4.84 6.85
N SER A 798 46.36 5.66 6.76
CA SER A 798 46.31 7.06 7.17
C SER A 798 45.53 7.95 6.18
N LEU A 799 45.18 9.17 6.60
CA LEU A 799 44.62 10.21 5.73
C LEU A 799 45.48 10.45 4.48
N SER A 800 46.80 10.35 4.61
CA SER A 800 47.72 10.52 3.49
C SER A 800 47.64 9.38 2.48
N ASP A 801 47.45 8.14 2.95
CA ASP A 801 47.34 6.96 2.09
C ASP A 801 45.98 6.92 1.39
N PHE A 802 44.92 7.32 2.09
CA PHE A 802 43.59 7.51 1.50
C PHE A 802 43.59 8.57 0.38
N LYS A 803 44.21 9.74 0.61
CA LYS A 803 44.31 10.80 -0.41
C LYS A 803 45.07 10.31 -1.66
N LYS A 804 46.08 9.45 -1.49
CA LYS A 804 46.78 8.79 -2.61
C LYS A 804 45.91 7.74 -3.32
N ALA A 805 45.18 6.93 -2.56
CA ALA A 805 44.30 5.89 -3.10
C ALA A 805 43.21 6.46 -4.00
N LYS A 806 42.63 7.62 -3.63
CA LYS A 806 41.65 8.34 -4.47
C LYS A 806 42.18 8.79 -5.85
N GLN A 807 43.50 8.85 -6.03
CA GLN A 807 44.12 9.23 -7.30
C GLN A 807 44.44 8.01 -8.18
N MET A 808 44.17 6.80 -7.70
CA MET A 808 44.41 5.55 -8.43
C MET A 808 43.12 5.03 -9.07
N GLY A 809 43.23 4.34 -10.20
CA GLY A 809 42.09 3.72 -10.87
C GLY A 809 41.47 2.60 -10.05
N ASN A 810 42.31 1.74 -9.46
CA ASN A 810 41.91 0.55 -8.69
C ASN A 810 42.83 0.37 -7.47
N PRO A 811 42.63 1.18 -6.41
CA PRO A 811 43.46 1.13 -5.21
C PRO A 811 43.17 -0.11 -4.36
N VAL A 812 44.21 -0.89 -4.08
CA VAL A 812 44.19 -2.06 -3.19
C VAL A 812 45.21 -1.88 -2.07
N PHE A 813 44.76 -1.88 -0.82
CA PHE A 813 45.62 -1.88 0.36
C PHE A 813 46.06 -3.30 0.68
N THR A 814 47.38 -3.54 0.72
CA THR A 814 47.93 -4.87 1.00
C THR A 814 48.74 -4.87 2.30
N TYR A 815 48.62 -5.93 3.09
CA TYR A 815 49.34 -6.09 4.36
C TYR A 815 49.88 -7.51 4.47
N ASP A 816 51.18 -7.68 4.75
CA ASP A 816 51.78 -9.02 4.91
C ASP A 816 51.86 -9.43 6.38
N LEU A 817 51.05 -10.43 6.75
CA LEU A 817 50.99 -10.98 8.11
C LEU A 817 51.80 -12.28 8.26
N THR A 818 52.41 -12.80 7.19
CA THR A 818 53.06 -14.12 7.19
C THR A 818 54.28 -14.21 8.12
N ALA A 819 54.97 -13.08 8.32
CA ALA A 819 56.15 -12.97 9.18
C ALA A 819 55.81 -12.69 10.66
N GLN A 820 54.53 -12.55 11.01
CA GLN A 820 54.11 -12.01 12.30
C GLN A 820 53.71 -13.09 13.31
N GLY A 821 54.16 -12.95 14.56
CA GLY A 821 53.73 -13.79 15.68
C GLY A 821 52.35 -13.39 16.24
N LYS A 822 51.74 -14.27 17.04
CA LYS A 822 50.46 -13.98 17.72
C LYS A 822 50.62 -12.78 18.66
N GLN A 823 49.81 -11.74 18.48
CA GLN A 823 49.65 -10.66 19.46
C GLN A 823 48.66 -11.05 20.56
N GLY A 824 48.99 -10.69 21.79
CA GLY A 824 48.08 -10.76 22.94
C GLY A 824 46.93 -9.76 22.82
N LYS A 825 45.83 -10.01 23.56
CA LYS A 825 44.64 -9.14 23.57
C LYS A 825 44.96 -7.69 23.94
N ASN A 826 45.99 -7.49 24.77
CA ASN A 826 46.42 -6.19 25.30
C ASN A 826 47.58 -5.56 24.52
N ASP A 827 48.08 -6.21 23.46
CA ASP A 827 49.15 -5.63 22.64
C ASP A 827 48.61 -4.48 21.78
N PRO A 828 49.42 -3.45 21.48
CA PRO A 828 49.01 -2.36 20.62
C PRO A 828 48.69 -2.87 19.20
N PRO A 829 47.73 -2.23 18.49
CA PRO A 829 47.47 -2.53 17.09
C PRO A 829 48.74 -2.40 16.25
N LEU A 830 48.80 -3.20 15.20
CA LEU A 830 49.88 -3.14 14.23
C LEU A 830 49.74 -1.89 13.38
N PRO A 831 50.84 -1.16 13.17
CA PRO A 831 50.77 0.22 12.72
C PRO A 831 50.30 0.33 11.28
N ALA A 832 49.55 1.40 11.00
CA ALA A 832 49.05 1.73 9.67
C ALA A 832 50.16 1.87 8.62
N SER A 833 51.38 2.23 9.04
CA SER A 833 52.54 2.43 8.14
C SER A 833 53.00 1.16 7.40
N LYS A 834 52.49 -0.01 7.78
CA LYS A 834 52.81 -1.29 7.12
C LYS A 834 51.87 -1.63 5.94
N TRP A 835 50.80 -0.85 5.73
CA TRP A 835 49.98 -1.01 4.53
C TRP A 835 50.74 -0.58 3.28
N ILE A 836 50.71 -1.42 2.26
CA ILE A 836 51.26 -1.13 0.93
C ILE A 836 50.08 -0.93 -0.01
N LEU A 837 49.89 0.31 -0.46
CA LEU A 837 48.88 0.67 -1.46
C LEU A 837 49.37 0.33 -2.87
N LYS A 838 48.59 -0.46 -3.61
CA LYS A 838 48.87 -0.87 -5.01
C LYS A 838 47.73 -0.41 -5.92
N ASN A 839 48.04 -0.09 -7.17
CA ASN A 839 47.03 0.16 -8.21
C ASN A 839 46.95 -1.09 -9.11
N MET A 840 45.90 -1.90 -8.97
CA MET A 840 45.77 -3.18 -9.66
C MET A 840 44.97 -3.04 -10.96
N ILE A 841 45.16 -3.93 -11.94
CA ILE A 841 44.44 -3.81 -13.23
C ILE A 841 42.95 -4.19 -13.09
N THR A 842 42.61 -5.07 -12.13
CA THR A 842 41.26 -5.58 -11.92
C THR A 842 40.99 -5.82 -10.42
N PRO A 843 39.91 -5.26 -9.83
CA PRO A 843 39.45 -5.62 -8.49
C PRO A 843 38.96 -7.07 -8.46
N ILE A 844 39.09 -7.76 -7.32
CA ILE A 844 38.72 -9.19 -7.28
C ILE A 844 37.21 -9.43 -7.44
N GLU A 845 36.39 -8.40 -7.18
CA GLU A 845 34.94 -8.40 -7.38
C GLU A 845 34.55 -8.69 -8.84
N GLU A 846 35.39 -8.38 -9.84
CA GLU A 846 35.14 -8.72 -11.25
C GLU A 846 35.66 -10.11 -11.65
N SER A 847 36.49 -10.73 -10.82
CA SER A 847 37.11 -12.05 -11.09
C SER A 847 36.47 -13.22 -10.34
N LEU A 848 35.60 -12.94 -9.38
CA LEU A 848 34.86 -13.93 -8.57
C LEU A 848 33.42 -14.19 -9.08
N PHE A 849 32.99 -13.54 -10.17
CA PHE A 849 31.72 -13.74 -10.86
C PHE A 849 31.89 -14.28 -12.28
#